data_AF-A0A2H3B6V8-F1
#
_entry.id   AF-A0A2H3B6V8-F1
#
_cell.length_a   1.000
_cell.length_b   1.000
_cell.length_c   1.000
_cell.angle_alpha   90.00
_cell.angle_beta   90.00
_cell.angle_gamma   90.00
#
_symmetry.space_group_name_H-M   'P 1'
#
loop_
_entity.id
_entity.type
_entity.pdbx_description
1 polymer ?
#
loop_
_entity_poly.entity_id
_entity_poly.type
_entity_poly.pdbx_seq_one_letter_code
_entity_poly.pdbx_strand_id
1 'polypeptide(L)'
;MLSWITQCNSETMWCSGLAGTGKSSLMGTLHDLLMTDFGERSRLAAFIRYDRIEYPTAGKLITSIAYALGMFDDRIGRAISLVVKTLPSVATLSPSLQFQHLLRNPLESLPDLVDGGPLVVIIDGLDECDASDDMLAVLAKGFGPKLSFMRLILSSRPVLRMTTAFEGRDCIYPLHLDTTSKYVNRDIRFYLEREFATIRHDEFQEKCKELDAINELAERASGLFIWAATVVKIVVEFPAIPILQDFLATDIPASATEALTTLYLTSLKALISENQGIKVKVQECVRSVLGAVLVTQTPPGMTEDVLDKVVLLNTGSPPSHHILSMLGSVLSLQTEDSPIRLIHKSLDDFLQDQSRCGDEWFIDVTLHRKAIAEQCRIVSKSFMKTWSPKSDMDIEAVPAHLSKYALFGVFWYSASDKSDIELFTSFFRCYFLPWLDTVATDDNIIHFEVMDTFCRQQGLTHLSIQVDIRDSVEFHNVLKASTHFYYHLHQSSKESLFAGKVTLECMDPTGNNLNINGMIVVHEGTEYVFKISNTTLVPLYVSVFSFNVGTLNIWSYYEPGKAVGAPLPPGESLTTEEHSYYVPKGQEVDVGFLKLFVSTEYLDLSAIPRMAGYGSVPPPVVKMPSLCHTMYVPVVQKRRRGAAVDLDDCEPVIGSAYDEGTDSDFDEDDSD
;
A
#
# COMPACT_ATOMS: atom_id res chain seq x y z
N MET A 1 -11.12 31.95 -1.96
CA MET A 1 -9.86 31.16 -1.88
C MET A 1 -8.84 31.63 -2.90
N LEU A 2 -9.15 31.61 -4.22
CA LEU A 2 -8.22 32.11 -5.25
C LEU A 2 -7.70 33.54 -4.98
N SER A 3 -8.59 34.45 -4.57
CA SER A 3 -8.20 35.81 -4.16
C SER A 3 -7.14 35.82 -3.05
N TRP A 4 -7.28 34.98 -2.02
CA TRP A 4 -6.30 34.85 -0.94
C TRP A 4 -4.97 34.28 -1.41
N ILE A 5 -4.99 33.28 -2.31
CA ILE A 5 -3.76 32.72 -2.90
C ILE A 5 -2.95 33.83 -3.58
N THR A 6 -3.60 34.78 -4.26
CA THR A 6 -2.93 35.90 -4.94
C THR A 6 -2.42 37.01 -4.01
N GLN A 7 -2.81 37.05 -2.73
CA GLN A 7 -2.49 38.16 -1.83
C GLN A 7 -1.06 38.15 -1.26
N CYS A 8 -0.26 37.09 -1.48
CA CYS A 8 1.16 37.02 -1.06
C CYS A 8 1.44 37.34 0.41
N ASN A 9 0.48 36.99 1.29
CA ASN A 9 0.71 36.97 2.73
C ASN A 9 1.25 35.59 3.17
N SER A 10 2.08 35.56 4.22
CA SER A 10 2.70 34.33 4.73
C SER A 10 1.78 33.53 5.66
N GLU A 11 0.48 33.79 5.59
CA GLU A 11 -0.53 33.16 6.44
C GLU A 11 -0.81 31.73 5.96
N THR A 12 -1.24 30.88 6.89
CA THR A 12 -1.84 29.57 6.57
C THR A 12 -3.35 29.74 6.53
N MET A 13 -4.01 29.25 5.47
CA MET A 13 -5.47 29.21 5.43
C MET A 13 -5.98 27.95 6.11
N TRP A 14 -6.92 28.12 7.04
CA TRP A 14 -7.64 27.01 7.66
C TRP A 14 -9.11 27.02 7.24
N CYS A 15 -9.47 26.09 6.35
CA CYS A 15 -10.84 25.82 5.93
C CYS A 15 -11.50 24.84 6.91
N SER A 16 -12.42 25.34 7.74
CA SER A 16 -13.11 24.56 8.75
C SER A 16 -14.61 24.45 8.48
N GLY A 17 -15.18 23.29 8.78
CA GLY A 17 -16.61 23.04 8.58
C GLY A 17 -17.01 21.66 9.06
N LEU A 18 -18.31 21.47 9.34
CA LEU A 18 -18.85 20.18 9.78
C LEU A 18 -18.65 19.07 8.73
N ALA A 19 -18.79 17.81 9.13
CA ALA A 19 -18.81 16.71 8.18
C ALA A 19 -19.93 16.92 7.15
N GLY A 20 -19.65 16.68 5.86
CA GLY A 20 -20.66 16.82 4.82
C GLY A 20 -20.87 18.21 4.22
N THR A 21 -20.12 19.22 4.68
CA THR A 21 -20.18 20.61 4.17
C THR A 21 -19.50 20.84 2.82
N GLY A 22 -18.83 19.82 2.26
CA GLY A 22 -18.16 19.93 0.95
C GLY A 22 -16.70 20.40 0.99
N LYS A 23 -16.02 20.36 2.15
CA LYS A 23 -14.58 20.71 2.28
C LYS A 23 -13.70 20.01 1.23
N SER A 24 -13.76 18.68 1.15
CA SER A 24 -12.95 17.91 0.19
C SER A 24 -13.33 18.20 -1.26
N SER A 25 -14.61 18.45 -1.55
CA SER A 25 -15.06 18.87 -2.89
C SER A 25 -14.49 20.24 -3.26
N LEU A 26 -14.41 21.16 -2.30
CA LEU A 26 -13.77 22.47 -2.47
C LEU A 26 -12.26 22.34 -2.67
N MET A 27 -11.58 21.48 -1.89
CA MET A 27 -10.14 21.20 -2.07
C MET A 27 -9.86 20.55 -3.43
N GLY A 28 -10.70 19.62 -3.88
CA GLY A 28 -10.60 19.00 -5.20
C GLY A 28 -10.85 19.98 -6.35
N THR A 29 -11.87 20.84 -6.22
CA THR A 29 -12.11 21.90 -7.22
C THR A 29 -10.93 22.87 -7.27
N LEU A 30 -10.37 23.23 -6.10
CA LEU A 30 -9.20 24.08 -6.04
C LEU A 30 -7.96 23.41 -6.64
N HIS A 31 -7.78 22.11 -6.40
CA HIS A 31 -6.75 21.30 -7.04
C HIS A 31 -6.86 21.40 -8.57
N ASP A 32 -8.04 21.13 -9.12
CA ASP A 32 -8.25 21.14 -10.57
C ASP A 32 -8.01 22.53 -11.15
N LEU A 33 -8.50 23.58 -10.50
CA LEU A 33 -8.25 24.96 -10.91
C LEU A 33 -6.76 25.30 -10.90
N LEU A 34 -6.01 24.92 -9.85
CA LEU A 34 -4.57 25.21 -9.76
C LEU A 34 -3.72 24.33 -10.68
N MET A 35 -4.24 23.21 -11.16
CA MET A 35 -3.62 22.37 -12.19
C MET A 35 -3.94 22.86 -13.60
N THR A 36 -5.10 23.46 -13.81
CA THR A 36 -5.61 23.85 -15.14
C THR A 36 -5.51 25.34 -15.45
N ASP A 37 -5.19 26.21 -14.49
CA ASP A 37 -5.29 27.67 -14.69
C ASP A 37 -4.40 28.16 -15.85
N PHE A 38 -5.08 28.72 -16.85
CA PHE A 38 -4.60 29.31 -18.10
C PHE A 38 -3.94 30.70 -17.90
N GLY A 39 -3.35 30.95 -16.73
CA GLY A 39 -2.96 32.30 -16.28
C GLY A 39 -1.61 32.42 -15.57
N GLU A 40 -0.77 31.39 -15.57
CA GLU A 40 0.65 31.38 -15.13
C GLU A 40 0.97 31.82 -13.69
N ARG A 41 0.00 32.15 -12.83
CA ARG A 41 0.30 32.84 -11.56
C ARG A 41 0.25 32.00 -10.28
N SER A 42 -0.46 30.89 -10.21
CA SER A 42 -0.49 30.04 -9.00
C SER A 42 -0.36 28.59 -9.38
N ARG A 43 0.55 27.86 -8.72
CA ARG A 43 0.91 26.49 -9.10
C ARG A 43 0.70 25.54 -7.92
N LEU A 44 -0.05 24.46 -8.15
CA LEU A 44 -0.20 23.42 -7.14
C LEU A 44 1.10 22.63 -7.03
N ALA A 45 1.76 22.74 -5.89
CA ALA A 45 3.07 22.12 -5.65
C ALA A 45 2.95 20.81 -4.85
N ALA A 46 1.92 20.67 -4.02
CA ALA A 46 1.60 19.42 -3.34
C ALA A 46 0.11 19.35 -2.95
N PHE A 47 -0.47 18.16 -3.08
CA PHE A 47 -1.82 17.85 -2.61
C PHE A 47 -1.77 16.56 -1.80
N ILE A 48 -2.09 16.67 -0.50
CA ILE A 48 -2.10 15.55 0.43
C ILE A 48 -3.51 15.42 0.98
N ARG A 49 -4.08 14.23 0.83
CA ARG A 49 -5.41 13.93 1.34
C ARG A 49 -5.29 12.85 2.41
N TYR A 50 -5.88 13.15 3.56
CA TYR A 50 -6.04 12.21 4.64
C TYR A 50 -7.43 11.60 4.63
N ASP A 51 -7.46 10.28 4.80
CA ASP A 51 -8.63 9.56 5.25
C ASP A 51 -8.20 8.54 6.32
N ARG A 52 -9.13 8.15 7.20
CA ARG A 52 -8.84 7.19 8.30
C ARG A 52 -8.49 5.78 7.81
N ILE A 53 -8.71 5.48 6.53
CA ILE A 53 -8.79 4.11 6.00
C ILE A 53 -7.49 3.72 5.28
N GLU A 54 -6.88 4.64 4.53
CA GLU A 54 -5.63 4.46 3.78
C GLU A 54 -4.44 5.11 4.47
N TYR A 55 -4.60 6.31 5.03
CA TYR A 55 -3.47 7.11 5.50
C TYR A 55 -3.71 7.71 6.90
N PRO A 56 -4.00 6.92 7.95
CA PRO A 56 -4.23 7.49 9.28
C PRO A 56 -2.98 8.15 9.87
N THR A 57 -1.79 7.79 9.39
CA THR A 57 -0.52 8.20 9.99
C THR A 57 0.04 9.48 9.38
N ALA A 58 0.21 10.49 10.23
CA ALA A 58 0.81 11.78 9.88
C ALA A 58 2.35 11.78 9.95
N GLY A 59 2.98 10.71 10.45
CA GLY A 59 4.43 10.62 10.65
C GLY A 59 5.28 10.87 9.40
N LYS A 60 4.72 10.65 8.20
CA LYS A 60 5.39 10.92 6.91
C LYS A 60 4.93 12.22 6.24
N LEU A 61 4.07 13.02 6.86
CA LEU A 61 3.46 14.20 6.23
C LEU A 61 4.51 15.15 5.63
N ILE A 62 5.50 15.55 6.44
CA ILE A 62 6.51 16.53 6.03
C ILE A 62 7.41 15.97 4.94
N THR A 63 7.83 14.70 5.07
CA THR A 63 8.63 14.04 4.04
C THR A 63 7.85 13.88 2.73
N SER A 64 6.54 13.64 2.78
CA SER A 64 5.68 13.59 1.60
C SER A 64 5.52 14.96 0.94
N ILE A 65 5.40 16.04 1.71
CA ILE A 65 5.41 17.41 1.16
C ILE A 65 6.76 17.68 0.50
N ALA A 66 7.87 17.34 1.15
CA ALA A 66 9.23 17.56 0.63
C ALA A 66 9.44 16.79 -0.68
N TYR A 67 9.01 15.53 -0.73
CA TYR A 67 9.04 14.72 -1.95
C TYR A 67 8.21 15.34 -3.07
N ALA A 68 6.95 15.71 -2.79
CA ALA A 68 6.07 16.32 -3.80
C ALA A 68 6.64 17.63 -4.35
N LEU A 69 7.19 18.50 -3.49
CA LEU A 69 7.86 19.73 -3.90
C LEU A 69 9.13 19.46 -4.74
N GLY A 70 9.89 18.43 -4.37
CA GLY A 70 11.09 18.03 -5.13
C GLY A 70 10.76 17.49 -6.51
N MET A 71 9.65 16.77 -6.66
CA MET A 71 9.12 16.30 -7.95
C MET A 71 8.50 17.43 -8.79
N PHE A 72 8.02 18.48 -8.13
CA PHE A 72 7.41 19.63 -8.80
C PHE A 72 8.44 20.56 -9.44
N ASP A 73 9.61 20.79 -8.81
CA ASP A 73 10.67 21.65 -9.35
C ASP A 73 12.06 21.08 -9.03
N ASP A 74 12.85 20.78 -10.07
CA ASP A 74 14.17 20.17 -9.95
C ASP A 74 15.13 20.95 -9.05
N ARG A 75 15.00 22.28 -8.96
CA ARG A 75 15.86 23.11 -8.08
C ARG A 75 15.55 22.78 -6.63
N ILE A 76 14.28 22.65 -6.28
CA ILE A 76 13.83 22.24 -4.95
C ILE A 76 14.31 20.80 -4.69
N GLY A 77 14.12 19.90 -5.65
CA GLY A 77 14.56 18.50 -5.55
C GLY A 77 16.06 18.37 -5.27
N ARG A 78 16.91 19.12 -5.98
CA ARG A 78 18.36 19.16 -5.72
C ARG A 78 18.70 19.69 -4.34
N ALA A 79 18.05 20.77 -3.90
CA ALA A 79 18.30 21.36 -2.58
C ALA A 79 17.90 20.39 -1.44
N ILE A 80 16.78 19.69 -1.57
CA ILE A 80 16.34 18.66 -0.61
C ILE A 80 17.28 17.45 -0.64
N SER A 81 17.69 16.98 -1.82
CA SER A 81 18.65 15.87 -1.96
C SER A 81 19.97 16.15 -1.25
N LEU A 82 20.47 17.39 -1.32
CA LEU A 82 21.68 17.80 -0.60
C LEU A 82 21.50 17.70 0.92
N VAL A 83 20.32 18.07 1.45
CA VAL A 83 20.01 17.92 2.88
C VAL A 83 20.01 16.45 3.27
N VAL A 84 19.37 15.57 2.49
CA VAL A 84 19.34 14.13 2.79
C VAL A 84 20.74 13.51 2.77
N LYS A 85 21.60 13.93 1.81
CA LYS A 85 23.01 13.48 1.74
C LYS A 85 23.85 13.96 2.92
N THR A 86 23.60 15.16 3.43
CA THR A 86 24.40 15.77 4.52
C THR A 86 23.85 15.44 5.91
N LEU A 87 22.57 15.09 6.01
CA LEU A 87 21.87 14.70 7.25
C LEU A 87 20.98 13.48 6.99
N PRO A 88 21.55 12.25 6.93
CA PRO A 88 20.80 11.03 6.63
C PRO A 88 19.66 10.73 7.62
N SER A 89 19.79 11.18 8.87
CA SER A 89 18.77 10.99 9.92
C SER A 89 17.58 11.96 9.82
N VAL A 90 17.54 12.85 8.83
CA VAL A 90 16.51 13.90 8.73
C VAL A 90 15.08 13.34 8.76
N ALA A 91 14.85 12.15 8.19
CA ALA A 91 13.55 11.50 8.14
C ALA A 91 13.04 10.97 9.50
N THR A 92 13.89 10.88 10.53
CA THR A 92 13.51 10.41 11.87
C THR A 92 13.48 11.52 12.92
N LEU A 93 13.80 12.76 12.53
CA LEU A 93 13.74 13.93 13.41
C LEU A 93 12.31 14.31 13.79
N SER A 94 12.18 15.20 14.78
CA SER A 94 10.89 15.77 15.17
C SER A 94 10.24 16.55 14.03
N PRO A 95 8.89 16.69 14.00
CA PRO A 95 8.19 17.42 12.94
C PRO A 95 8.70 18.85 12.72
N SER A 96 9.08 19.55 13.79
CA SER A 96 9.61 20.91 13.68
C SER A 96 10.94 20.97 12.95
N LEU A 97 11.85 20.04 13.24
CA LEU A 97 13.16 19.94 12.59
C LEU A 97 13.02 19.43 11.16
N GLN A 98 12.16 18.44 10.90
CA GLN A 98 11.87 17.99 9.54
C GLN A 98 11.37 19.15 8.68
N PHE A 99 10.39 19.93 9.16
CA PHE A 99 9.83 21.06 8.41
C PHE A 99 10.90 22.13 8.15
N GLN A 100 11.79 22.37 9.11
CA GLN A 100 12.88 23.31 8.94
C GLN A 100 13.91 22.84 7.90
N HIS A 101 14.41 21.62 8.03
CA HIS A 101 15.50 21.10 7.21
C HIS A 101 15.07 20.67 5.81
N LEU A 102 13.87 20.08 5.65
CA LEU A 102 13.39 19.56 4.37
C LEU A 102 12.55 20.56 3.57
N LEU A 103 11.94 21.56 4.23
CA LEU A 103 11.05 22.51 3.55
C LEU A 103 11.58 23.94 3.62
N ARG A 104 11.70 24.54 4.81
CA ARG A 104 12.06 25.96 4.91
C ARG A 104 13.46 26.27 4.40
N ASN A 105 14.49 25.61 4.91
CA ASN A 105 15.88 25.93 4.54
C ASN A 105 16.14 25.74 3.02
N PRO A 106 15.69 24.63 2.38
CA PRO A 106 15.84 24.46 0.94
C PRO A 106 15.11 25.55 0.13
N LEU A 107 13.87 25.88 0.49
CA LEU A 107 13.11 26.92 -0.21
C LEU A 107 13.70 28.32 -0.02
N GLU A 108 14.21 28.65 1.18
CA GLU A 108 14.88 29.94 1.45
C GLU A 108 16.18 30.11 0.65
N SER A 109 16.82 29.00 0.25
CA SER A 109 18.05 29.03 -0.56
C SER A 109 17.82 29.34 -2.04
N LEU A 110 16.55 29.39 -2.48
CA LEU A 110 16.15 29.54 -3.89
C LEU A 110 15.28 30.81 -4.07
N PRO A 111 15.87 32.01 -4.08
CA PRO A 111 15.12 33.26 -4.14
C PRO A 111 14.29 33.41 -5.42
N ASP A 112 14.77 32.86 -6.55
CA ASP A 112 14.14 32.96 -7.88
C ASP A 112 12.80 32.21 -7.98
N LEU A 113 12.42 31.42 -6.97
CA LEU A 113 11.11 30.75 -6.94
C LEU A 113 9.94 31.76 -6.86
N VAL A 114 10.19 32.93 -6.26
CA VAL A 114 9.18 33.98 -6.10
C VAL A 114 8.66 34.51 -7.44
N ASP A 115 9.50 34.51 -8.47
CA ASP A 115 9.18 35.05 -9.79
C ASP A 115 8.16 34.20 -10.55
N GLY A 116 8.05 32.91 -10.19
CA GLY A 116 7.08 31.97 -10.75
C GLY A 116 5.70 32.00 -10.07
N GLY A 117 5.44 32.99 -9.21
CA GLY A 117 4.18 33.17 -8.50
C GLY A 117 3.93 32.17 -7.35
N PRO A 118 2.80 32.31 -6.64
CA PRO A 118 2.44 31.45 -5.51
C PRO A 118 2.54 29.94 -5.74
N LEU A 119 3.20 29.24 -4.82
CA LEU A 119 3.22 27.78 -4.73
C LEU A 119 2.25 27.31 -3.66
N VAL A 120 1.32 26.42 -4.01
CA VAL A 120 0.25 25.99 -3.13
C VAL A 120 0.47 24.57 -2.65
N VAL A 121 0.38 24.38 -1.33
CA VAL A 121 0.34 23.08 -0.65
C VAL A 121 -1.04 22.94 -0.02
N ILE A 122 -1.77 21.90 -0.39
CA ILE A 122 -3.09 21.58 0.16
C ILE A 122 -2.99 20.32 1.01
N ILE A 123 -3.52 20.40 2.23
CA ILE A 123 -3.71 19.26 3.13
C ILE A 123 -5.21 19.14 3.43
N ASP A 124 -5.86 18.15 2.81
CA ASP A 124 -7.27 17.86 2.99
C ASP A 124 -7.51 16.81 4.07
N GLY A 125 -8.46 17.04 4.97
CA GLY A 125 -8.85 16.06 5.98
C GLY A 125 -7.88 15.93 7.16
N LEU A 126 -7.24 17.02 7.62
CA LEU A 126 -6.23 16.96 8.68
C LEU A 126 -6.76 16.35 10.01
N ASP A 127 -8.06 16.44 10.29
CA ASP A 127 -8.68 15.79 11.46
C ASP A 127 -8.88 14.27 11.31
N GLU A 128 -8.53 13.72 10.15
CA GLU A 128 -8.62 12.29 9.85
C GLU A 128 -7.33 11.53 10.13
N CYS A 129 -6.22 12.24 10.39
CA CYS A 129 -4.93 11.65 10.73
C CYS A 129 -4.58 11.78 12.23
N ASP A 130 -3.56 11.05 12.66
CA ASP A 130 -3.03 11.02 14.03
C ASP A 130 -2.01 12.12 14.34
N ALA A 131 -2.06 13.26 13.61
CA ALA A 131 -1.11 14.36 13.77
C ALA A 131 -0.87 14.73 15.23
N SER A 132 0.40 14.77 15.64
CA SER A 132 0.82 15.20 16.97
C SER A 132 0.60 16.70 17.17
N ASP A 133 0.50 17.14 18.42
CA ASP A 133 0.35 18.58 18.72
C ASP A 133 1.54 19.40 18.19
N ASP A 134 2.74 18.83 18.19
CA ASP A 134 3.94 19.42 17.58
C ASP A 134 3.76 19.63 16.06
N MET A 135 3.20 18.64 15.36
CA MET A 135 2.92 18.75 13.93
C MET A 135 1.88 19.84 13.64
N LEU A 136 0.80 19.90 14.43
CA LEU A 136 -0.21 20.96 14.30
C LEU A 136 0.38 22.35 14.58
N ALA A 137 1.24 22.48 15.59
CA ALA A 137 1.93 23.73 15.89
C ALA A 137 2.86 24.19 14.76
N VAL A 138 3.51 23.25 14.06
CA VAL A 138 4.33 23.53 12.88
C VAL A 138 3.48 24.00 11.71
N LEU A 139 2.40 23.29 11.38
CA LEU A 139 1.48 23.67 10.31
C LEU A 139 0.81 25.03 10.57
N ALA A 140 0.47 25.31 11.83
CA ALA A 140 -0.10 26.60 12.22
C ALA A 140 0.87 27.77 12.02
N LYS A 141 2.18 27.54 12.16
CA LYS A 141 3.22 28.55 11.85
C LYS A 141 3.45 28.73 10.35
N GLY A 142 3.01 27.77 9.52
CA GLY A 142 3.16 27.80 8.07
C GLY A 142 4.61 27.85 7.61
N PHE A 143 4.85 28.35 6.39
CA PHE A 143 6.20 28.49 5.84
C PHE A 143 6.95 29.71 6.39
N GLY A 144 6.24 30.72 6.89
CA GLY A 144 6.81 31.92 7.50
C GLY A 144 7.04 33.07 6.51
N PRO A 145 7.38 34.27 7.02
CA PRO A 145 7.35 35.52 6.24
C PRO A 145 8.40 35.61 5.13
N LYS A 146 9.52 34.89 5.26
CA LYS A 146 10.56 34.82 4.22
C LYS A 146 10.11 34.06 2.97
N LEU A 147 9.12 33.18 3.11
CA LEU A 147 8.59 32.33 2.04
C LEU A 147 7.17 32.79 1.69
N SER A 148 6.98 34.09 1.48
CA SER A 148 5.68 34.70 1.19
C SER A 148 5.06 34.26 -0.15
N PHE A 149 5.80 33.53 -0.99
CA PHE A 149 5.26 32.86 -2.18
C PHE A 149 4.61 31.51 -1.86
N MET A 150 4.89 30.90 -0.71
CA MET A 150 4.28 29.64 -0.31
C MET A 150 2.89 29.88 0.30
N ARG A 151 1.91 29.06 -0.11
CA ARG A 151 0.55 29.03 0.45
C ARG A 151 0.29 27.66 1.02
N LEU A 152 -0.01 27.61 2.31
CA LEU A 152 -0.48 26.40 2.99
C LEU A 152 -1.99 26.50 3.21
N ILE A 153 -2.74 25.53 2.68
CA ILE A 153 -4.19 25.41 2.83
C ILE A 153 -4.49 24.12 3.56
N LEU A 154 -5.17 24.23 4.69
CA LEU A 154 -5.55 23.10 5.55
C LEU A 154 -7.06 22.98 5.59
N SER A 155 -7.58 21.78 5.42
CA SER A 155 -9.00 21.46 5.57
C SER A 155 -9.19 20.53 6.78
N SER A 156 -10.14 20.86 7.67
CA SER A 156 -10.49 19.98 8.78
C SER A 156 -11.89 20.25 9.36
N ARG A 157 -12.38 19.33 10.19
CA ARG A 157 -13.48 19.62 11.12
C ARG A 157 -13.00 20.50 12.28
N PRO A 158 -13.88 21.34 12.88
CA PRO A 158 -13.55 22.18 14.02
C PRO A 158 -13.59 21.40 15.35
N VAL A 159 -12.87 20.27 15.42
CA VAL A 159 -12.73 19.50 16.67
C VAL A 159 -11.77 20.21 17.62
N LEU A 160 -11.86 19.94 18.93
CA LEU A 160 -11.13 20.67 19.99
C LEU A 160 -9.62 20.83 19.71
N ARG A 161 -8.95 19.78 19.22
CA ARG A 161 -7.52 19.85 18.91
C ARG A 161 -7.21 20.80 17.75
N MET A 162 -8.08 20.86 16.74
CA MET A 162 -7.93 21.76 15.59
C MET A 162 -8.20 23.21 15.99
N THR A 163 -9.28 23.48 16.72
CA THR A 163 -9.58 24.84 17.21
C THR A 163 -8.47 25.37 18.11
N THR A 164 -7.96 24.55 19.03
CA THR A 164 -6.80 24.92 19.89
C THR A 164 -5.55 25.24 19.06
N ALA A 165 -5.33 24.54 17.95
CA ALA A 165 -4.15 24.70 17.11
C ALA A 165 -4.23 25.91 16.16
N PHE A 166 -5.41 26.27 15.66
CA PHE A 166 -5.54 27.21 14.54
C PHE A 166 -6.38 28.45 14.83
N GLU A 167 -7.32 28.40 15.78
CA GLU A 167 -8.26 29.49 16.00
C GLU A 167 -7.61 30.69 16.73
N GLY A 168 -7.96 31.91 16.32
CA GLY A 168 -7.54 33.15 16.99
C GLY A 168 -6.05 33.51 16.86
N ARG A 169 -5.32 32.94 15.90
CA ARG A 169 -3.90 33.23 15.65
C ARG A 169 -3.71 34.19 14.48
N ASP A 170 -2.81 35.17 14.64
CA ASP A 170 -2.51 36.18 13.61
C ASP A 170 -1.97 35.59 12.30
N CYS A 171 -1.29 34.43 12.36
CA CYS A 171 -0.73 33.75 11.20
C CYS A 171 -1.71 32.80 10.48
N ILE A 172 -2.98 32.77 10.91
CA ILE A 172 -4.02 31.92 10.34
C ILE A 172 -5.12 32.78 9.71
N TYR A 173 -5.42 32.51 8.44
CA TYR A 173 -6.62 33.01 7.79
C TYR A 173 -7.76 32.00 7.96
N PRO A 174 -8.81 32.30 8.75
CA PRO A 174 -9.92 31.39 8.94
C PRO A 174 -10.91 31.45 7.76
N LEU A 175 -11.28 30.28 7.23
CA LEU A 175 -12.38 30.11 6.29
C LEU A 175 -13.39 29.14 6.87
N HIS A 176 -14.53 29.64 7.35
CA HIS A 176 -15.59 28.81 7.92
C HIS A 176 -16.66 28.49 6.88
N LEU A 177 -16.92 27.20 6.65
CA LEU A 177 -18.06 26.73 5.86
C LEU A 177 -19.31 26.70 6.75
N ASP A 178 -20.05 27.81 6.73
CA ASP A 178 -21.25 28.02 7.52
C ASP A 178 -22.48 27.35 6.89
N THR A 179 -23.00 26.32 7.55
CA THR A 179 -24.21 25.58 7.14
C THR A 179 -25.49 26.41 7.22
N THR A 180 -25.50 27.50 7.99
CA THR A 180 -26.68 28.37 8.16
C THR A 180 -26.77 29.44 7.07
N SER A 181 -25.77 29.54 6.20
CA SER A 181 -25.73 30.51 5.12
C SER A 181 -26.80 30.23 4.06
N LYS A 182 -27.62 31.25 3.76
CA LYS A 182 -28.59 31.22 2.66
C LYS A 182 -27.97 30.92 1.29
N TYR A 183 -26.68 31.23 1.10
CA TYR A 183 -25.97 30.93 -0.15
C TYR A 183 -25.73 29.44 -0.30
N VAL A 184 -25.37 28.75 0.79
CA VAL A 184 -25.19 27.29 0.80
C VAL A 184 -26.52 26.58 0.50
N ASN A 185 -27.63 27.02 1.10
CA ASN A 185 -28.94 26.48 0.79
C ASN A 185 -29.32 26.68 -0.70
N ARG A 186 -29.05 27.87 -1.26
CA ARG A 186 -29.24 28.14 -2.69
C ARG A 186 -28.41 27.20 -3.58
N ASP A 187 -27.16 26.94 -3.22
CA ASP A 187 -26.28 26.05 -3.99
C ASP A 187 -26.75 24.58 -3.89
N ILE A 188 -27.21 24.15 -2.72
CA ILE A 188 -27.84 22.83 -2.52
C ILE A 188 -29.10 22.70 -3.38
N ARG A 189 -29.97 23.71 -3.36
CA ARG A 189 -31.18 23.75 -4.19
C ARG A 189 -30.82 23.63 -5.67
N PHE A 190 -29.85 24.41 -6.14
CA PHE A 190 -29.38 24.35 -7.53
C PHE A 190 -28.85 22.95 -7.90
N TYR A 191 -28.08 22.33 -7.00
CA TYR A 191 -27.64 20.95 -7.18
C TYR A 191 -28.82 19.98 -7.30
N LEU A 192 -29.78 20.03 -6.36
CA LEU A 192 -30.98 19.19 -6.38
C LEU A 192 -31.78 19.37 -7.68
N GLU A 193 -32.03 20.61 -8.11
CA GLU A 193 -32.75 20.93 -9.36
C GLU A 193 -32.06 20.28 -10.56
N ARG A 194 -30.73 20.41 -10.64
CA ARG A 194 -29.95 19.86 -11.75
C ARG A 194 -30.01 18.33 -11.79
N GLU A 195 -29.83 17.67 -10.66
CA GLU A 195 -29.80 16.21 -10.61
C GLU A 195 -31.19 15.60 -10.79
N PHE A 196 -32.24 16.18 -10.18
CA PHE A 196 -33.61 15.70 -10.35
C PHE A 196 -34.10 15.88 -11.79
N ALA A 197 -33.61 16.90 -12.53
CA ALA A 197 -33.93 17.07 -13.95
C ALA A 197 -33.42 15.92 -14.84
N THR A 198 -32.50 15.08 -14.35
CA THR A 198 -32.01 13.90 -15.09
C THR A 198 -32.98 12.72 -15.06
N ILE A 199 -33.94 12.69 -14.12
CA ILE A 199 -34.89 11.60 -13.95
C ILE A 199 -35.96 11.66 -15.05
N ARG A 200 -35.93 10.70 -15.98
CA ARG A 200 -36.87 10.60 -17.11
C ARG A 200 -38.13 9.81 -16.74
N HIS A 201 -38.92 10.32 -15.80
CA HIS A 201 -40.17 9.70 -15.35
C HIS A 201 -41.24 10.76 -15.09
N ASP A 202 -42.22 10.90 -15.99
CA ASP A 202 -43.17 12.03 -15.98
C ASP A 202 -43.98 12.11 -14.68
N GLU A 203 -44.54 11.00 -14.21
CA GLU A 203 -45.32 10.96 -12.96
C GLU A 203 -44.49 11.39 -11.74
N PHE A 204 -43.20 11.02 -11.72
CA PHE A 204 -42.28 11.40 -10.65
C PHE A 204 -41.99 12.90 -10.70
N GLN A 205 -41.72 13.43 -11.90
CA GLN A 205 -41.48 14.86 -12.13
C GLN A 205 -42.69 15.71 -11.76
N GLU A 206 -43.90 15.28 -12.11
CA GLU A 206 -45.15 15.93 -11.71
C GLU A 206 -45.29 15.92 -10.18
N LYS A 207 -45.04 14.77 -9.54
CA LYS A 207 -45.14 14.67 -8.09
C LYS A 207 -44.09 15.50 -7.35
N CYS A 208 -42.86 15.57 -7.85
CA CYS A 208 -41.82 16.45 -7.31
C CYS A 208 -42.24 17.92 -7.33
N LYS A 209 -42.89 18.38 -8.42
CA LYS A 209 -43.39 19.75 -8.53
C LYS A 209 -44.58 20.00 -7.60
N GLU A 210 -45.51 19.06 -7.51
CA GLU A 210 -46.67 19.14 -6.62
C GLU A 210 -46.26 19.29 -5.15
N LEU A 211 -45.22 18.56 -4.74
CA LEU A 211 -44.73 18.54 -3.35
C LEU A 211 -43.69 19.63 -3.03
N ASP A 212 -43.37 20.50 -4.00
CA ASP A 212 -42.23 21.44 -3.92
C ASP A 212 -40.94 20.78 -3.42
N ALA A 213 -40.68 19.55 -3.91
CA ALA A 213 -39.73 18.63 -3.33
C ALA A 213 -38.32 19.23 -3.23
N ILE A 214 -37.88 19.99 -4.22
CA ILE A 214 -36.54 20.60 -4.23
C ILE A 214 -36.36 21.56 -3.04
N ASN A 215 -37.31 22.44 -2.77
CA ASN A 215 -37.20 23.40 -1.67
C ASN A 215 -37.26 22.69 -0.32
N GLU A 216 -38.21 21.77 -0.17
CA GLU A 216 -38.40 20.99 1.06
C GLU A 216 -37.20 20.10 1.39
N LEU A 217 -36.56 19.51 0.39
CA LEU A 217 -35.32 18.74 0.54
C LEU A 217 -34.13 19.66 0.86
N ALA A 218 -34.04 20.83 0.22
CA ALA A 218 -32.96 21.79 0.50
C ALA A 218 -33.00 22.31 1.95
N GLU A 219 -34.19 22.56 2.50
CA GLU A 219 -34.36 22.92 3.91
C GLU A 219 -33.92 21.78 4.85
N ARG A 220 -34.33 20.54 4.55
CA ARG A 220 -33.94 19.34 5.34
C ARG A 220 -32.45 19.03 5.27
N ALA A 221 -31.77 19.44 4.20
CA ALA A 221 -30.33 19.29 4.07
C ALA A 221 -29.55 20.08 5.13
N SER A 222 -30.13 21.13 5.74
CA SER A 222 -29.51 21.92 6.81
C SER A 222 -28.07 22.38 6.44
N GLY A 223 -27.87 22.80 5.19
CA GLY A 223 -26.57 23.25 4.67
C GLY A 223 -25.55 22.15 4.38
N LEU A 224 -25.96 20.88 4.34
CA LEU A 224 -25.07 19.74 4.10
C LEU A 224 -25.21 19.20 2.67
N PHE A 225 -24.16 19.36 1.87
CA PHE A 225 -24.09 18.79 0.52
C PHE A 225 -24.16 17.26 0.51
N ILE A 226 -23.60 16.58 1.51
CA ILE A 226 -23.72 15.12 1.64
C ILE A 226 -25.17 14.67 1.74
N TRP A 227 -26.01 15.46 2.41
CA TRP A 227 -27.42 15.13 2.59
C TRP A 227 -28.11 15.13 1.24
N ALA A 228 -27.95 16.24 0.49
CA ALA A 228 -28.50 16.38 -0.84
C ALA A 228 -27.95 15.32 -1.81
N ALA A 229 -26.63 15.06 -1.78
CA ALA A 229 -25.99 14.07 -2.65
C ALA A 229 -26.47 12.64 -2.36
N THR A 230 -26.63 12.27 -1.09
CA THR A 230 -27.14 10.95 -0.69
C THR A 230 -28.59 10.78 -1.13
N VAL A 231 -29.46 11.78 -0.88
CA VAL A 231 -30.87 11.72 -1.30
C VAL A 231 -30.99 11.62 -2.82
N VAL A 232 -30.25 12.46 -3.56
CA VAL A 232 -30.19 12.38 -5.03
C VAL A 232 -29.80 10.99 -5.46
N LYS A 233 -28.74 10.41 -4.89
CA LYS A 233 -28.25 9.09 -5.31
C LYS A 233 -29.32 8.01 -5.11
N ILE A 234 -30.02 8.01 -3.98
CA ILE A 234 -31.12 7.07 -3.71
C ILE A 234 -32.28 7.28 -4.71
N VAL A 235 -32.73 8.52 -4.86
CA VAL A 235 -33.94 8.86 -5.62
C VAL A 235 -33.71 8.76 -7.14
N VAL A 236 -32.53 9.07 -7.64
CA VAL A 236 -32.20 8.92 -9.07
C VAL A 236 -32.04 7.45 -9.44
N GLU A 237 -31.43 6.64 -8.57
CA GLU A 237 -31.27 5.21 -8.79
C GLU A 237 -32.62 4.47 -8.72
N PHE A 238 -33.49 4.87 -7.79
CA PHE A 238 -34.83 4.33 -7.62
C PHE A 238 -35.86 5.47 -7.52
N PRO A 239 -36.40 5.99 -8.65
CA PRO A 239 -37.32 7.13 -8.69
C PRO A 239 -38.74 6.75 -8.26
N ALA A 240 -38.86 6.20 -7.05
CA ALA A 240 -40.12 5.79 -6.44
C ALA A 240 -40.68 6.95 -5.59
N ILE A 241 -41.93 7.34 -5.88
CA ILE A 241 -42.66 8.37 -5.14
C ILE A 241 -42.67 8.11 -3.61
N PRO A 242 -42.87 6.87 -3.12
CA PRO A 242 -42.84 6.59 -1.68
C PRO A 242 -41.50 6.96 -1.02
N ILE A 243 -40.36 6.70 -1.68
CA ILE A 243 -39.03 7.03 -1.14
C ILE A 243 -38.88 8.54 -0.99
N LEU A 244 -39.28 9.30 -2.02
CA LEU A 244 -39.28 10.76 -1.95
C LEU A 244 -40.17 11.26 -0.81
N GLN A 245 -41.37 10.69 -0.67
CA GLN A 245 -42.30 11.05 0.39
C GLN A 245 -41.77 10.72 1.78
N ASP A 246 -41.03 9.63 1.96
CA ASP A 246 -40.41 9.28 3.24
C ASP A 246 -39.41 10.35 3.70
N PHE A 247 -38.61 10.91 2.78
CA PHE A 247 -37.72 12.02 3.08
C PHE A 247 -38.48 13.31 3.39
N LEU A 248 -39.52 13.63 2.62
CA LEU A 248 -40.34 14.83 2.83
C LEU A 248 -41.22 14.75 4.08
N ALA A 249 -41.57 13.55 4.54
CA ALA A 249 -42.36 13.34 5.76
C ALA A 249 -41.54 13.57 7.04
N THR A 250 -40.21 13.65 6.94
CA THR A 250 -39.37 13.98 8.10
C THR A 250 -39.48 15.44 8.48
N ASP A 251 -39.33 15.75 9.77
CA ASP A 251 -39.28 17.13 10.26
C ASP A 251 -38.04 17.86 9.73
N ILE A 252 -38.14 19.19 9.62
CA ILE A 252 -36.98 20.03 9.30
C ILE A 252 -36.01 19.96 10.49
N PRO A 253 -34.78 19.47 10.31
CA PRO A 253 -33.84 19.28 11.41
C PRO A 253 -33.44 20.62 12.05
N ALA A 254 -33.31 20.66 13.37
CA ALA A 254 -32.86 21.84 14.09
C ALA A 254 -31.33 22.06 13.97
N SER A 255 -30.60 21.04 13.51
CA SER A 255 -29.15 21.10 13.33
C SER A 255 -28.64 20.20 12.20
N ALA A 256 -27.44 20.49 11.70
CA ALA A 256 -26.73 19.65 10.74
C ALA A 256 -26.51 18.20 11.25
N THR A 257 -26.24 18.02 12.54
CA THR A 257 -26.06 16.68 13.14
C THR A 257 -27.36 15.88 13.11
N GLU A 258 -28.48 16.52 13.44
CA GLU A 258 -29.81 15.92 13.35
C GLU A 258 -30.19 15.61 11.90
N ALA A 259 -29.86 16.50 10.95
CA ALA A 259 -30.08 16.26 9.53
C ALA A 259 -29.37 15.00 9.03
N LEU A 260 -28.11 14.77 9.44
CA LEU A 260 -27.38 13.53 9.12
C LEU A 260 -28.01 12.30 9.78
N THR A 261 -28.47 12.41 11.02
CA THR A 261 -29.15 11.31 11.71
C THR A 261 -30.42 10.90 10.96
N THR A 262 -31.27 11.88 10.63
CA THR A 262 -32.50 11.66 9.86
C THR A 262 -32.21 11.11 8.47
N LEU A 263 -31.18 11.63 7.78
CA LEU A 263 -30.74 11.12 6.49
C LEU A 263 -30.46 9.62 6.53
N TYR A 264 -29.57 9.19 7.42
CA TYR A 264 -29.12 7.80 7.46
C TYR A 264 -30.23 6.86 7.93
N LEU A 265 -31.02 7.26 8.92
CA LEU A 265 -32.16 6.46 9.37
C LEU A 265 -33.20 6.27 8.25
N THR A 266 -33.59 7.36 7.56
CA THR A 266 -34.54 7.28 6.45
C THR A 266 -33.99 6.47 5.29
N SER A 267 -32.71 6.68 4.93
CA SER A 267 -32.03 5.94 3.86
C SER A 267 -32.00 4.44 4.15
N LEU A 268 -31.53 4.04 5.33
CA LEU A 268 -31.43 2.63 5.71
C LEU A 268 -32.81 1.95 5.82
N LYS A 269 -33.83 2.67 6.30
CA LYS A 269 -35.21 2.16 6.37
C LYS A 269 -35.85 1.99 4.99
N ALA A 270 -35.64 2.93 4.08
CA ALA A 270 -36.14 2.85 2.70
C ALA A 270 -35.58 1.60 2.02
N LEU A 271 -34.26 1.35 2.16
CA LEU A 271 -33.57 0.20 1.58
C LEU A 271 -34.08 -1.16 2.07
N ILE A 272 -34.50 -1.28 3.34
CA ILE A 272 -35.04 -2.55 3.87
C ILE A 272 -36.53 -2.74 3.53
N SER A 273 -37.28 -1.65 3.38
CA SER A 273 -38.74 -1.70 3.31
C SER A 273 -39.28 -2.33 2.02
N GLU A 274 -38.50 -2.35 0.94
CA GLU A 274 -38.84 -3.02 -0.32
C GLU A 274 -38.87 -4.55 -0.23
N ASN A 275 -38.23 -5.16 0.78
CA ASN A 275 -38.12 -6.61 0.93
C ASN A 275 -39.13 -7.18 1.95
N GLN A 276 -40.42 -7.23 1.59
CA GLN A 276 -41.55 -7.48 2.52
C GLN A 276 -41.57 -8.86 3.24
N GLY A 277 -40.75 -9.84 2.87
CA GLY A 277 -40.77 -11.19 3.48
C GLY A 277 -39.64 -11.52 4.46
N ILE A 278 -38.51 -10.78 4.46
CA ILE A 278 -37.26 -11.16 5.13
C ILE A 278 -36.57 -9.95 5.80
N LYS A 279 -37.33 -8.93 6.23
CA LYS A 279 -36.79 -7.65 6.71
C LYS A 279 -35.71 -7.76 7.80
N VAL A 280 -35.93 -8.61 8.81
CA VAL A 280 -35.00 -8.77 9.94
C VAL A 280 -33.65 -9.36 9.50
N LYS A 281 -33.65 -10.42 8.68
CA LYS A 281 -32.39 -11.03 8.22
C LYS A 281 -31.63 -10.12 7.26
N VAL A 282 -32.33 -9.37 6.40
CA VAL A 282 -31.69 -8.38 5.51
C VAL A 282 -31.03 -7.28 6.34
N GLN A 283 -31.73 -6.77 7.36
CA GLN A 283 -31.18 -5.78 8.28
C GLN A 283 -29.93 -6.29 9.01
N GLU A 284 -29.95 -7.51 9.55
CA GLU A 284 -28.79 -8.14 10.18
C GLU A 284 -27.60 -8.26 9.22
N CYS A 285 -27.85 -8.55 7.94
CA CYS A 285 -26.80 -8.63 6.92
C CYS A 285 -26.25 -7.26 6.55
N VAL A 286 -27.12 -6.26 6.38
CA VAL A 286 -26.71 -4.87 6.15
C VAL A 286 -25.82 -4.40 7.31
N ARG A 287 -26.24 -4.64 8.56
CA ARG A 287 -25.46 -4.28 9.75
C ARG A 287 -24.14 -5.04 9.80
N SER A 288 -24.12 -6.32 9.45
CA SER A 288 -22.90 -7.12 9.40
C SER A 288 -21.91 -6.60 8.35
N VAL A 289 -22.40 -6.22 7.16
CA VAL A 289 -21.59 -5.61 6.09
C VAL A 289 -21.04 -4.26 6.54
N LEU A 290 -21.89 -3.36 7.04
CA LEU A 290 -21.47 -2.05 7.53
C LEU A 290 -20.45 -2.18 8.67
N GLY A 291 -20.68 -3.11 9.60
CA GLY A 291 -19.78 -3.36 10.72
C GLY A 291 -18.44 -3.95 10.27
N ALA A 292 -18.45 -4.81 9.25
CA ALA A 292 -17.24 -5.33 8.66
C ALA A 292 -16.44 -4.24 7.96
N VAL A 293 -17.06 -3.44 7.09
CA VAL A 293 -16.41 -2.31 6.40
C VAL A 293 -15.83 -1.30 7.40
N LEU A 294 -16.54 -1.03 8.50
CA LEU A 294 -16.11 -0.10 9.55
C LEU A 294 -14.91 -0.62 10.35
N VAL A 295 -14.86 -1.93 10.60
CA VAL A 295 -13.80 -2.56 11.39
C VAL A 295 -12.53 -2.81 10.57
N THR A 296 -12.66 -3.05 9.27
CA THR A 296 -11.52 -3.41 8.41
C THR A 296 -10.55 -2.28 8.19
N GLN A 297 -9.26 -2.59 8.31
CA GLN A 297 -8.17 -1.72 7.91
C GLN A 297 -7.74 -2.04 6.46
N THR A 298 -7.15 -1.06 5.78
CA THR A 298 -6.47 -1.27 4.49
C THR A 298 -4.98 -1.44 4.76
N PRO A 299 -4.24 -2.43 4.18
CA PRO A 299 -4.63 -3.54 3.32
C PRO A 299 -4.76 -4.90 4.07
N PRO A 300 -5.50 -5.88 3.50
CA PRO A 300 -6.06 -5.88 2.15
C PRO A 300 -7.44 -5.24 2.02
N GLY A 301 -8.05 -4.78 3.12
CA GLY A 301 -9.39 -4.20 3.13
C GLY A 301 -10.52 -5.21 2.91
N MET A 302 -11.77 -4.75 2.97
CA MET A 302 -12.95 -5.58 2.75
C MET A 302 -13.28 -5.69 1.26
N THR A 303 -13.49 -6.91 0.78
CA THR A 303 -13.86 -7.22 -0.61
C THR A 303 -15.17 -7.99 -0.66
N GLU A 304 -15.80 -8.04 -1.83
CA GLU A 304 -17.06 -8.77 -2.00
C GLU A 304 -16.88 -10.28 -1.68
N ASP A 305 -15.79 -10.88 -2.17
CA ASP A 305 -15.46 -12.29 -1.87
C ASP A 305 -15.26 -12.53 -0.37
N VAL A 306 -14.59 -11.61 0.34
CA VAL A 306 -14.43 -11.71 1.81
C VAL A 306 -15.78 -11.55 2.52
N LEU A 307 -16.65 -10.66 2.04
CA LEU A 307 -18.00 -10.53 2.61
C LEU A 307 -18.77 -11.85 2.49
N ASP A 308 -18.79 -12.48 1.33
CA ASP A 308 -19.55 -13.72 1.12
C ASP A 308 -18.91 -14.94 1.81
N LYS A 309 -17.59 -15.06 1.77
CA LYS A 309 -16.85 -16.24 2.27
C LYS A 309 -16.51 -16.17 3.74
N VAL A 310 -16.51 -14.98 4.34
CA VAL A 310 -16.13 -14.78 5.74
C VAL A 310 -17.25 -14.12 6.54
N VAL A 311 -17.71 -12.93 6.16
CA VAL A 311 -18.61 -12.13 6.99
C VAL A 311 -20.03 -12.67 7.01
N LEU A 312 -20.57 -12.99 5.84
CA LEU A 312 -21.94 -13.47 5.63
C LEU A 312 -22.01 -15.00 5.58
N LEU A 313 -20.94 -15.70 5.95
CA LEU A 313 -20.89 -17.14 5.94
C LEU A 313 -22.02 -17.72 6.82
N ASN A 314 -22.78 -18.68 6.28
CA ASN A 314 -23.89 -19.37 6.95
C ASN A 314 -25.08 -18.48 7.39
N THR A 315 -25.17 -17.23 6.92
CA THR A 315 -26.31 -16.35 7.24
C THR A 315 -27.62 -16.75 6.53
N GLY A 316 -27.54 -17.54 5.45
CA GLY A 316 -28.71 -17.96 4.66
C GLY A 316 -29.44 -16.81 3.98
N SER A 317 -28.72 -15.71 3.76
CA SER A 317 -29.21 -14.39 3.35
C SER A 317 -28.82 -14.09 1.89
N PRO A 318 -29.34 -13.00 1.29
CA PRO A 318 -28.93 -12.63 -0.06
C PRO A 318 -27.41 -12.43 -0.14
N PRO A 319 -26.80 -12.72 -1.30
CA PRO A 319 -25.37 -12.55 -1.53
C PRO A 319 -24.95 -11.08 -1.34
N SER A 320 -23.67 -10.88 -1.01
CA SER A 320 -23.12 -9.57 -0.69
C SER A 320 -23.36 -8.51 -1.78
N HIS A 321 -23.29 -8.84 -3.08
CA HIS A 321 -23.61 -7.89 -4.16
C HIS A 321 -24.99 -7.24 -4.02
N HIS A 322 -25.99 -7.98 -3.53
CA HIS A 322 -27.34 -7.44 -3.36
C HIS A 322 -27.36 -6.42 -2.21
N ILE A 323 -26.67 -6.73 -1.11
CA ILE A 323 -26.51 -5.80 0.03
C ILE A 323 -25.72 -4.55 -0.40
N LEU A 324 -24.64 -4.73 -1.14
CA LEU A 324 -23.80 -3.65 -1.62
C LEU A 324 -24.53 -2.75 -2.63
N SER A 325 -25.35 -3.33 -3.51
CA SER A 325 -26.21 -2.57 -4.43
C SER A 325 -27.20 -1.70 -3.66
N MET A 326 -27.86 -2.24 -2.62
CA MET A 326 -28.75 -1.43 -1.76
C MET A 326 -27.98 -0.30 -1.08
N LEU A 327 -26.77 -0.56 -0.62
CA LEU A 327 -25.93 0.41 0.07
C LEU A 327 -25.14 1.32 -0.88
N GLY A 328 -25.38 1.27 -2.19
CA GLY A 328 -24.63 2.03 -3.18
C GLY A 328 -24.62 3.54 -2.91
N SER A 329 -25.67 4.07 -2.27
CA SER A 329 -25.75 5.48 -1.87
C SER A 329 -24.78 5.90 -0.76
N VAL A 330 -24.27 4.94 0.02
CA VAL A 330 -23.44 5.18 1.21
C VAL A 330 -22.13 4.40 1.23
N LEU A 331 -21.98 3.39 0.38
CA LEU A 331 -20.77 2.62 0.15
C LEU A 331 -20.18 2.89 -1.24
N SER A 332 -18.87 3.01 -1.30
CA SER A 332 -18.11 2.85 -2.53
C SER A 332 -17.84 1.36 -2.73
N LEU A 333 -18.18 0.86 -3.91
CA LEU A 333 -17.91 -0.52 -4.30
C LEU A 333 -16.41 -0.75 -4.51
N GLN A 334 -16.01 -2.02 -4.46
CA GLN A 334 -14.65 -2.45 -4.74
C GLN A 334 -14.25 -2.10 -6.19
N THR A 335 -13.01 -1.67 -6.36
CA THR A 335 -12.31 -1.55 -7.66
C THR A 335 -11.05 -2.42 -7.64
N GLU A 336 -10.31 -2.50 -8.75
CA GLU A 336 -9.04 -3.25 -8.80
C GLU A 336 -8.05 -2.76 -7.72
N ASP A 337 -8.05 -1.45 -7.45
CA ASP A 337 -7.09 -0.79 -6.55
C ASP A 337 -7.66 -0.43 -5.17
N SER A 338 -8.97 -0.54 -4.93
CA SER A 338 -9.59 -0.12 -3.67
C SER A 338 -10.64 -1.13 -3.15
N PRO A 339 -10.59 -1.47 -1.83
CA PRO A 339 -11.63 -2.25 -1.17
C PRO A 339 -12.96 -1.46 -1.06
N ILE A 340 -13.98 -2.14 -0.55
CA ILE A 340 -15.30 -1.56 -0.20
C ILE A 340 -15.12 -0.56 0.94
N ARG A 341 -15.74 0.63 0.84
CA ARG A 341 -15.59 1.71 1.83
C ARG A 341 -16.87 2.48 2.07
N LEU A 342 -16.98 3.08 3.25
CA LEU A 342 -17.97 4.14 3.49
C LEU A 342 -17.60 5.36 2.63
N ILE A 343 -18.54 5.91 1.88
CA ILE A 343 -18.29 7.11 1.05
C ILE A 343 -17.94 8.31 1.96
N HIS A 344 -18.53 8.35 3.16
CA HIS A 344 -18.44 9.49 4.04
C HIS A 344 -18.26 9.11 5.50
N LYS A 345 -17.31 9.79 6.16
CA LYS A 345 -17.00 9.66 7.59
C LYS A 345 -18.18 9.99 8.52
N SER A 346 -19.13 10.82 8.10
CA SER A 346 -20.32 11.10 8.92
C SER A 346 -21.20 9.86 9.13
N LEU A 347 -21.12 8.85 8.25
CA LEU A 347 -21.80 7.57 8.45
C LEU A 347 -21.08 6.73 9.50
N ASP A 348 -19.75 6.71 9.49
CA ASP A 348 -18.93 6.10 10.55
C ASP A 348 -19.28 6.68 11.93
N ASP A 349 -19.30 8.02 12.04
CA ASP A 349 -19.69 8.73 13.27
C ASP A 349 -21.15 8.44 13.69
N PHE A 350 -22.06 8.18 12.74
CA PHE A 350 -23.45 7.84 13.02
C PHE A 350 -23.58 6.41 13.55
N LEU A 351 -22.94 5.43 12.89
CA LEU A 351 -23.04 4.02 13.25
C LEU A 351 -22.41 3.70 14.61
N GLN A 352 -21.43 4.50 15.04
CA GLN A 352 -20.76 4.34 16.34
C GLN A 352 -21.39 5.17 17.48
N ASP A 353 -22.46 5.91 17.23
CA ASP A 353 -23.18 6.68 18.24
C ASP A 353 -24.59 6.12 18.45
N GLN A 354 -24.73 5.26 19.46
CA GLN A 354 -25.99 4.60 19.82
C GLN A 354 -27.14 5.60 20.06
N SER A 355 -26.83 6.80 20.56
CA SER A 355 -27.86 7.83 20.81
C SER A 355 -28.47 8.39 19.52
N ARG A 356 -27.75 8.28 18.40
CA ARG A 356 -28.17 8.78 17.08
C ARG A 356 -28.79 7.67 16.24
N CYS A 357 -28.12 6.52 16.12
CA CYS A 357 -28.57 5.45 15.22
C CYS A 357 -29.56 4.48 15.86
N GLY A 358 -29.69 4.50 17.18
CA GLY A 358 -30.48 3.54 17.94
C GLY A 358 -29.90 2.12 17.93
N ASP A 359 -30.51 1.23 18.71
CA ASP A 359 -30.03 -0.15 18.90
C ASP A 359 -30.00 -0.98 17.62
N GLU A 360 -30.89 -0.65 16.68
CA GLU A 360 -31.04 -1.33 15.39
C GLU A 360 -29.78 -1.23 14.53
N TRP A 361 -29.16 -0.04 14.50
CA TRP A 361 -28.07 0.30 13.60
C TRP A 361 -26.73 0.50 14.28
N PHE A 362 -26.71 0.49 15.61
CA PHE A 362 -25.49 0.69 16.38
C PHE A 362 -24.46 -0.40 16.13
N ILE A 363 -23.25 0.02 15.81
CA ILE A 363 -22.09 -0.83 15.55
C ILE A 363 -21.12 -0.67 16.72
N ASP A 364 -21.15 -1.64 17.63
CA ASP A 364 -20.06 -1.82 18.57
C ASP A 364 -18.86 -2.39 17.82
N VAL A 365 -17.85 -1.55 17.61
CA VAL A 365 -16.60 -1.88 16.91
C VAL A 365 -15.90 -3.08 17.56
N THR A 366 -15.92 -3.17 18.89
CA THR A 366 -15.25 -4.25 19.63
C THR A 366 -15.97 -5.58 19.43
N LEU A 367 -17.31 -5.58 19.41
CA LEU A 367 -18.09 -6.79 19.15
C LEU A 367 -17.94 -7.26 17.70
N HIS A 368 -17.99 -6.35 16.72
CA HIS A 368 -17.83 -6.72 15.31
C HIS A 368 -16.41 -7.22 15.01
N ARG A 369 -15.39 -6.62 15.62
CA ARG A 369 -14.01 -7.12 15.62
C ARG A 369 -13.92 -8.58 16.08
N LYS A 370 -14.50 -8.90 17.23
CA LYS A 370 -14.54 -10.28 17.75
C LYS A 370 -15.32 -11.22 16.84
N ALA A 371 -16.45 -10.77 16.30
CA ALA A 371 -17.28 -11.58 15.40
C ALA A 371 -16.54 -11.94 14.10
N ILE A 372 -15.85 -10.98 13.49
CA ILE A 372 -15.06 -11.21 12.27
C ILE A 372 -13.87 -12.13 12.55
N ALA A 373 -13.17 -11.94 13.68
CA ALA A 373 -12.10 -12.84 14.09
C ALA A 373 -12.61 -14.29 14.24
N GLU A 374 -13.78 -14.48 14.83
CA GLU A 374 -14.37 -15.82 14.96
C GLU A 374 -14.75 -16.43 13.61
N GLN A 375 -15.33 -15.65 12.69
CA GLN A 375 -15.58 -16.14 11.33
C GLN A 375 -14.29 -16.52 10.60
N CYS A 376 -13.23 -15.72 10.76
CA CYS A 376 -11.90 -16.04 10.22
C CYS A 376 -11.38 -17.40 10.74
N ARG A 377 -11.56 -17.71 12.03
CA ARG A 377 -11.23 -19.03 12.61
C ARG A 377 -12.06 -20.15 11.99
N ILE A 378 -13.37 -19.96 11.85
CA ILE A 378 -14.29 -20.97 11.30
C ILE A 378 -13.90 -21.30 9.85
N VAL A 379 -13.69 -20.26 9.04
CA VAL A 379 -13.30 -20.37 7.63
C VAL A 379 -11.96 -21.09 7.49
N SER A 380 -10.95 -20.66 8.24
CA SER A 380 -9.61 -21.26 8.22
C SER A 380 -9.64 -22.74 8.64
N LYS A 381 -10.36 -23.08 9.72
CA LYS A 381 -10.54 -24.48 10.16
C LYS A 381 -11.31 -25.33 9.15
N SER A 382 -12.30 -24.76 8.48
CA SER A 382 -13.08 -25.46 7.45
C SER A 382 -12.21 -25.79 6.24
N PHE A 383 -11.44 -24.81 5.75
CA PHE A 383 -10.52 -25.00 4.65
C PHE A 383 -9.48 -26.09 4.95
N MET A 384 -8.86 -26.06 6.13
CA MET A 384 -7.88 -27.08 6.55
C MET A 384 -8.42 -28.51 6.55
N LYS A 385 -9.74 -28.71 6.71
CA LYS A 385 -10.35 -30.05 6.68
C LYS A 385 -10.57 -30.59 5.27
N THR A 386 -10.85 -29.71 4.31
CA THR A 386 -11.19 -30.09 2.94
C THR A 386 -10.00 -30.03 2.01
N TRP A 387 -8.96 -29.31 2.39
CA TRP A 387 -7.80 -29.08 1.56
C TRP A 387 -6.76 -30.19 1.66
N SER A 388 -6.13 -30.51 0.53
CA SER A 388 -5.01 -31.45 0.44
C SER A 388 -3.78 -30.75 -0.15
N PRO A 389 -2.57 -30.95 0.42
CA PRO A 389 -1.36 -30.37 -0.13
C PRO A 389 -1.08 -30.86 -1.55
N LYS A 390 -0.75 -29.94 -2.46
CA LYS A 390 -0.08 -30.25 -3.73
C LYS A 390 1.44 -30.09 -3.54
N SER A 391 2.24 -30.84 -4.30
CA SER A 391 3.71 -30.89 -4.16
C SER A 391 4.46 -29.61 -4.51
N ASP A 392 3.80 -28.62 -5.13
CA ASP A 392 4.49 -27.59 -5.90
C ASP A 392 4.64 -26.25 -5.16
N MET A 393 4.14 -26.13 -3.92
CA MET A 393 4.24 -24.93 -3.08
C MET A 393 3.82 -23.61 -3.77
N ASP A 394 2.84 -23.65 -4.66
CA ASP A 394 2.17 -22.49 -5.28
C ASP A 394 1.18 -21.73 -4.34
N ILE A 395 1.63 -20.70 -3.62
CA ILE A 395 0.77 -19.90 -2.71
C ILE A 395 -0.45 -19.28 -3.42
N GLU A 396 -0.38 -19.12 -4.74
CA GLU A 396 -1.46 -18.56 -5.56
C GLU A 396 -2.63 -19.56 -5.73
N ALA A 397 -2.41 -20.85 -5.46
CA ALA A 397 -3.47 -21.85 -5.40
C ALA A 397 -4.38 -21.70 -4.17
N VAL A 398 -3.98 -20.91 -3.16
CA VAL A 398 -4.83 -20.62 -1.99
C VAL A 398 -5.76 -19.45 -2.30
N PRO A 399 -7.09 -19.60 -2.13
CA PRO A 399 -8.05 -18.53 -2.40
C PRO A 399 -7.69 -17.23 -1.66
N ALA A 400 -7.82 -16.09 -2.34
CA ALA A 400 -7.40 -14.79 -1.81
C ALA A 400 -8.09 -14.41 -0.49
N HIS A 401 -9.39 -14.69 -0.31
CA HIS A 401 -10.07 -14.44 0.97
C HIS A 401 -9.48 -15.24 2.14
N LEU A 402 -8.78 -16.35 1.88
CA LEU A 402 -8.04 -17.11 2.90
C LEU A 402 -6.63 -16.57 3.07
N SER A 403 -5.84 -16.59 1.99
CA SER A 403 -4.40 -16.28 1.99
C SER A 403 -4.09 -14.81 2.23
N LYS A 404 -5.04 -13.90 2.01
CA LYS A 404 -4.87 -12.47 2.28
C LYS A 404 -5.65 -12.02 3.51
N TYR A 405 -6.72 -12.70 3.91
CA TYR A 405 -7.64 -12.20 4.95
C TYR A 405 -7.89 -13.18 6.09
N ALA A 406 -8.59 -14.30 5.86
CA ALA A 406 -9.09 -15.15 6.95
C ALA A 406 -7.98 -15.75 7.85
N LEU A 407 -6.79 -16.02 7.31
CA LEU A 407 -5.65 -16.47 8.12
C LEU A 407 -5.11 -15.39 9.07
N PHE A 408 -5.25 -14.13 8.68
CA PHE A 408 -4.68 -12.98 9.38
C PHE A 408 -5.69 -12.25 10.28
N GLY A 409 -6.99 -12.33 9.94
CA GLY A 409 -8.05 -11.56 10.58
C GLY A 409 -8.14 -11.75 12.10
N VAL A 410 -7.72 -12.90 12.61
CA VAL A 410 -7.71 -13.16 14.05
C VAL A 410 -6.69 -12.28 14.78
N PHE A 411 -5.53 -12.04 14.17
CA PHE A 411 -4.46 -11.19 14.70
C PHE A 411 -4.75 -9.70 14.54
N TRP A 412 -5.62 -9.32 13.60
CA TRP A 412 -6.04 -7.94 13.39
C TRP A 412 -7.14 -7.49 14.34
N TYR A 413 -8.15 -8.34 14.55
CA TYR A 413 -9.40 -7.90 15.15
C TYR A 413 -9.59 -8.36 16.60
N SER A 414 -8.89 -9.39 17.06
CA SER A 414 -9.01 -9.87 18.43
C SER A 414 -7.65 -10.06 19.07
N ALA A 415 -7.62 -10.18 20.40
CA ALA A 415 -6.50 -10.85 21.03
C ALA A 415 -6.47 -12.29 20.50
N SER A 416 -5.41 -12.63 19.78
CA SER A 416 -5.10 -13.99 19.36
C SER A 416 -4.70 -14.82 20.58
N ASP A 417 -4.90 -16.13 20.48
CA ASP A 417 -4.38 -17.08 21.46
C ASP A 417 -3.45 -18.11 20.81
N LYS A 418 -2.91 -19.03 21.64
CA LYS A 418 -2.00 -20.07 21.16
C LYS A 418 -2.64 -20.99 20.10
N SER A 419 -3.95 -21.20 20.17
CA SER A 419 -4.65 -22.04 19.20
C SER A 419 -4.77 -21.36 17.84
N ASP A 420 -4.84 -20.02 17.81
CA ASP A 420 -4.82 -19.23 16.59
C ASP A 420 -3.45 -19.28 15.90
N ILE A 421 -2.38 -19.15 16.69
CA ILE A 421 -1.00 -19.32 16.21
C ILE A 421 -0.78 -20.75 15.70
N GLU A 422 -1.28 -21.77 16.41
CA GLU A 422 -1.15 -23.16 16.00
C GLU A 422 -1.93 -23.44 14.70
N LEU A 423 -3.12 -22.87 14.54
CA LEU A 423 -3.89 -22.95 13.30
C LEU A 423 -3.15 -22.30 12.14
N PHE A 424 -2.61 -21.09 12.36
CA PHE A 424 -1.81 -20.35 11.39
C PHE A 424 -0.58 -21.15 10.98
N THR A 425 0.28 -21.53 11.93
CA THR A 425 1.52 -22.29 11.66
C THR A 425 1.23 -23.67 11.05
N SER A 426 0.15 -24.36 11.44
CA SER A 426 -0.27 -25.62 10.83
C SER A 426 -0.63 -25.47 9.35
N PHE A 427 -1.30 -24.37 8.99
CA PHE A 427 -1.56 -24.04 7.59
C PHE A 427 -0.25 -23.95 6.79
N PHE A 428 0.76 -23.27 7.32
CA PHE A 428 2.07 -23.15 6.65
C PHE A 428 2.84 -24.45 6.61
N ARG A 429 2.80 -25.26 7.67
CA ARG A 429 3.44 -26.60 7.69
C ARG A 429 2.90 -27.50 6.60
N CYS A 430 1.60 -27.49 6.35
CA CYS A 430 1.05 -28.28 5.26
C CYS A 430 1.53 -27.81 3.87
N TYR A 431 2.10 -26.60 3.79
CA TYR A 431 2.45 -25.93 2.56
C TYR A 431 3.96 -25.93 2.26
N PHE A 432 4.78 -25.50 3.23
CA PHE A 432 6.20 -25.19 3.04
C PHE A 432 7.15 -26.18 3.71
N LEU A 433 6.67 -27.15 4.49
CA LEU A 433 7.52 -28.01 5.33
C LEU A 433 8.69 -28.73 4.60
N PRO A 434 8.63 -29.06 3.29
CA PRO A 434 9.81 -29.54 2.57
C PRO A 434 10.98 -28.54 2.54
N TRP A 435 10.74 -27.26 2.87
CA TRP A 435 11.65 -26.13 2.67
C TRP A 435 11.73 -25.20 3.88
N LEU A 436 10.59 -24.73 4.41
CA LEU A 436 10.50 -23.80 5.55
C LEU A 436 9.40 -24.23 6.54
N ASP A 437 9.60 -23.92 7.82
CA ASP A 437 8.55 -23.89 8.84
C ASP A 437 8.45 -22.48 9.42
N THR A 438 7.32 -22.16 10.03
CA THR A 438 7.08 -20.86 10.69
C THR A 438 6.96 -21.04 12.18
N VAL A 439 7.69 -20.23 12.95
CA VAL A 439 7.61 -20.17 14.41
C VAL A 439 7.22 -18.76 14.81
N ALA A 440 6.08 -18.63 15.50
CA ALA A 440 5.66 -17.37 16.08
C ALA A 440 6.24 -17.19 17.48
N THR A 441 6.70 -15.99 17.77
CA THR A 441 7.06 -15.54 19.12
C THR A 441 5.84 -14.96 19.84
N ASP A 442 5.98 -14.74 21.15
CA ASP A 442 4.92 -14.12 21.96
C ASP A 442 4.59 -12.67 21.53
N ASP A 443 5.50 -12.01 20.80
CA ASP A 443 5.34 -10.64 20.28
C ASP A 443 4.70 -10.57 18.88
N ASN A 444 4.05 -11.65 18.43
CA ASN A 444 3.48 -11.79 17.08
C ASN A 444 4.50 -11.72 15.93
N ILE A 445 5.79 -11.85 16.22
CA ILE A 445 6.84 -11.92 15.19
C ILE A 445 7.01 -13.36 14.72
N ILE A 446 6.95 -13.56 13.41
CA ILE A 446 7.20 -14.84 12.76
C ILE A 446 8.65 -14.92 12.33
N HIS A 447 9.28 -16.01 12.75
CA HIS A 447 10.56 -16.48 12.25
C HIS A 447 10.34 -17.65 11.30
N PHE A 448 11.16 -17.72 10.26
CA PHE A 448 11.13 -18.81 9.29
C PHE A 448 12.29 -19.74 9.58
N GLU A 449 11.98 -20.97 10.00
CA GLU A 449 12.99 -22.01 10.17
C GLU A 449 13.30 -22.69 8.84
N VAL A 450 14.58 -22.88 8.56
CA VAL A 450 15.05 -23.61 7.37
C VAL A 450 14.92 -25.11 7.62
N MET A 451 14.18 -25.85 6.80
CA MET A 451 13.99 -27.31 6.96
C MET A 451 15.03 -28.14 6.21
N ASP A 452 15.77 -27.53 5.29
CA ASP A 452 16.80 -28.23 4.51
C ASP A 452 17.89 -28.84 5.42
N THR A 453 18.13 -30.14 5.23
CA THR A 453 19.04 -30.91 6.09
C THR A 453 20.48 -30.43 5.98
N PHE A 454 20.92 -30.05 4.77
CA PHE A 454 22.29 -29.58 4.54
C PHE A 454 22.51 -28.23 5.22
N CYS A 455 21.59 -27.27 5.03
CA CYS A 455 21.65 -25.96 5.66
C CYS A 455 21.75 -26.06 7.19
N ARG A 456 20.91 -26.90 7.81
CA ARG A 456 20.94 -27.14 9.26
C ARG A 456 22.26 -27.75 9.73
N GLN A 457 22.84 -28.69 8.98
CA GLN A 457 24.16 -29.28 9.31
C GLN A 457 25.29 -28.24 9.28
N GLN A 458 25.18 -27.22 8.43
CA GLN A 458 26.14 -26.12 8.37
C GLN A 458 25.89 -25.03 9.44
N GLY A 459 24.75 -25.08 10.14
CA GLY A 459 24.39 -24.15 11.21
C GLY A 459 23.38 -23.06 10.82
N LEU A 460 22.91 -23.04 9.56
CA LEU A 460 21.82 -22.16 9.14
C LEU A 460 20.48 -22.82 9.48
N THR A 461 19.86 -22.37 10.58
CA THR A 461 18.60 -22.94 11.09
C THR A 461 17.38 -22.08 10.81
N HIS A 462 17.55 -20.81 10.49
CA HIS A 462 16.48 -19.83 10.27
C HIS A 462 16.90 -18.77 9.25
N LEU A 463 15.91 -18.16 8.60
CA LEU A 463 16.11 -17.00 7.75
C LEU A 463 16.43 -15.77 8.60
N SER A 464 17.15 -14.81 8.04
CA SER A 464 17.39 -13.49 8.65
C SER A 464 16.13 -12.60 8.65
N ILE A 465 15.10 -13.00 7.91
CA ILE A 465 13.84 -12.28 7.73
C ILE A 465 12.94 -12.52 8.95
N GLN A 466 12.36 -11.43 9.46
CA GLN A 466 11.37 -11.43 10.54
C GLN A 466 10.18 -10.59 10.09
N VAL A 467 8.97 -11.06 10.36
CA VAL A 467 7.74 -10.39 9.92
C VAL A 467 6.75 -10.34 11.08
N ASP A 468 6.13 -9.19 11.32
CA ASP A 468 4.96 -9.13 12.20
C ASP A 468 3.82 -9.87 11.52
N ILE A 469 3.20 -10.85 12.18
CA ILE A 469 2.10 -11.64 11.63
C ILE A 469 0.93 -10.76 11.16
N ARG A 470 0.80 -9.53 11.68
CA ARG A 470 -0.22 -8.58 11.27
C ARG A 470 0.09 -7.91 9.93
N ASP A 471 1.35 -7.92 9.48
CA ASP A 471 1.74 -7.46 8.16
C ASP A 471 1.58 -8.59 7.13
N SER A 472 0.34 -8.79 6.67
CA SER A 472 0.04 -9.84 5.69
C SER A 472 0.69 -9.58 4.34
N VAL A 473 1.02 -8.33 4.00
CA VAL A 473 1.65 -7.97 2.73
C VAL A 473 3.10 -8.42 2.72
N GLU A 474 3.87 -8.02 3.74
CA GLU A 474 5.25 -8.44 3.90
C GLU A 474 5.34 -9.97 4.02
N PHE A 475 4.45 -10.56 4.82
CA PHE A 475 4.41 -12.01 4.98
C PHE A 475 4.15 -12.73 3.65
N HIS A 476 3.15 -12.28 2.87
CA HIS A 476 2.85 -12.88 1.57
C HIS A 476 3.99 -12.69 0.56
N ASN A 477 4.71 -11.58 0.61
CA ASN A 477 5.90 -11.36 -0.21
C ASN A 477 7.02 -12.37 0.13
N VAL A 478 7.25 -12.65 1.42
CA VAL A 478 8.22 -13.68 1.85
C VAL A 478 7.83 -15.06 1.33
N LEU A 479 6.54 -15.41 1.41
CA LEU A 479 6.05 -16.69 0.88
C LEU A 479 6.25 -16.81 -0.63
N LYS A 480 5.90 -15.76 -1.38
CA LYS A 480 6.11 -15.72 -2.83
C LYS A 480 7.59 -15.86 -3.18
N ALA A 481 8.46 -15.10 -2.52
CA ALA A 481 9.91 -15.19 -2.71
C ALA A 481 10.41 -16.62 -2.43
N SER A 482 9.94 -17.24 -1.34
CA SER A 482 10.26 -18.63 -0.97
C SER A 482 9.79 -19.64 -2.03
N THR A 483 8.56 -19.54 -2.54
CA THR A 483 8.04 -20.40 -3.61
C THR A 483 8.91 -20.30 -4.86
N HIS A 484 9.21 -19.08 -5.31
CA HIS A 484 10.08 -18.85 -6.47
C HIS A 484 11.49 -19.41 -6.25
N PHE A 485 12.08 -19.12 -5.09
CA PHE A 485 13.38 -19.63 -4.69
C PHE A 485 13.43 -21.15 -4.79
N TYR A 486 12.48 -21.83 -4.15
CA TYR A 486 12.46 -23.29 -4.13
C TYR A 486 12.25 -23.87 -5.52
N TYR A 487 11.27 -23.35 -6.27
CA TYR A 487 10.95 -23.81 -7.62
C TYR A 487 12.17 -23.74 -8.53
N HIS A 488 12.81 -22.56 -8.60
CA HIS A 488 13.96 -22.37 -9.48
C HIS A 488 15.22 -23.08 -8.99
N LEU A 489 15.40 -23.27 -7.68
CA LEU A 489 16.53 -24.05 -7.14
C LEU A 489 16.40 -25.55 -7.46
N HIS A 490 15.21 -26.13 -7.31
CA HIS A 490 15.00 -27.58 -7.45
C HIS A 490 14.65 -28.04 -8.88
N GLN A 491 14.40 -27.10 -9.79
CA GLN A 491 14.16 -27.44 -11.19
C GLN A 491 15.39 -28.11 -11.82
N SER A 492 15.24 -29.35 -12.29
CA SER A 492 16.30 -30.10 -12.98
C SER A 492 15.75 -30.87 -14.18
N SER A 493 16.55 -30.97 -15.25
CA SER A 493 16.29 -31.90 -16.36
C SER A 493 16.58 -33.32 -15.88
N LYS A 494 15.60 -34.23 -15.96
CA LYS A 494 15.68 -35.60 -15.41
C LYS A 494 16.77 -36.48 -16.04
N GLU A 495 17.31 -36.11 -17.21
CA GLU A 495 18.46 -36.76 -17.85
C GLU A 495 19.26 -35.68 -18.61
N SER A 496 20.57 -35.60 -18.39
CA SER A 496 21.43 -34.63 -19.09
C SER A 496 22.68 -35.27 -19.67
N LEU A 497 22.94 -34.97 -20.94
CA LEU A 497 24.13 -35.38 -21.69
C LEU A 497 25.42 -34.68 -21.24
N PHE A 498 25.31 -33.65 -20.41
CA PHE A 498 26.41 -32.78 -19.98
C PHE A 498 26.85 -32.98 -18.53
N ALA A 499 26.19 -33.89 -17.79
CA ALA A 499 26.57 -34.20 -16.41
C ALA A 499 28.04 -34.65 -16.33
N GLY A 500 28.81 -33.98 -15.47
CA GLY A 500 30.25 -34.23 -15.31
C GLY A 500 31.14 -33.72 -16.45
N LYS A 501 30.60 -33.01 -17.45
CA LYS A 501 31.35 -32.44 -18.57
C LYS A 501 31.49 -30.91 -18.52
N VAL A 502 30.96 -30.28 -17.48
CA VAL A 502 31.20 -28.89 -17.13
C VAL A 502 31.80 -28.87 -15.73
N THR A 503 32.96 -28.23 -15.56
CA THR A 503 33.62 -28.12 -14.26
C THR A 503 33.46 -26.72 -13.70
N LEU A 504 33.38 -26.63 -12.38
CA LEU A 504 33.29 -25.38 -11.62
C LEU A 504 34.43 -25.35 -10.60
N GLU A 505 35.28 -24.33 -10.69
CA GLU A 505 36.29 -24.00 -9.69
C GLU A 505 35.89 -22.68 -9.01
N CYS A 506 36.16 -22.55 -7.71
CA CYS A 506 36.00 -21.31 -6.97
C CYS A 506 37.40 -20.88 -6.53
N MET A 507 37.96 -19.84 -7.11
CA MET A 507 39.36 -19.47 -6.93
C MET A 507 39.46 -18.30 -5.96
N ASP A 508 40.28 -18.43 -4.92
CA ASP A 508 40.68 -17.32 -4.05
C ASP A 508 41.79 -16.46 -4.69
N PRO A 509 42.13 -15.27 -4.13
CA PRO A 509 43.16 -14.39 -4.68
C PRO A 509 44.57 -15.00 -4.66
N THR A 510 44.76 -16.09 -3.91
CA THR A 510 46.01 -16.85 -3.85
C THR A 510 46.07 -17.99 -4.87
N GLY A 511 45.00 -18.20 -5.64
CA GLY A 511 44.91 -19.22 -6.68
C GLY A 511 44.52 -20.61 -6.17
N ASN A 512 44.03 -20.75 -4.93
CA ASN A 512 43.52 -22.03 -4.44
C ASN A 512 42.07 -22.25 -4.87
N ASN A 513 41.74 -23.48 -5.24
CA ASN A 513 40.37 -23.87 -5.50
C ASN A 513 39.64 -24.21 -4.18
N LEU A 514 38.70 -23.35 -3.79
CA LEU A 514 37.84 -23.48 -2.63
C LEU A 514 36.67 -24.45 -2.84
N ASN A 515 36.40 -24.88 -4.08
CA ASN A 515 35.42 -25.93 -4.36
C ASN A 515 36.03 -27.31 -4.08
N ILE A 516 35.83 -27.79 -2.86
CA ILE A 516 36.38 -29.06 -2.38
C ILE A 516 35.26 -30.09 -2.29
N ASN A 517 35.35 -31.17 -3.06
CA ASN A 517 34.35 -32.24 -3.12
C ASN A 517 32.92 -31.76 -3.44
N GLY A 518 32.80 -30.72 -4.26
CA GLY A 518 31.50 -30.17 -4.66
C GLY A 518 30.84 -29.28 -3.58
N MET A 519 31.62 -28.73 -2.66
CA MET A 519 31.18 -27.75 -1.68
C MET A 519 32.20 -26.62 -1.59
N ILE A 520 31.72 -25.38 -1.59
CA ILE A 520 32.54 -24.18 -1.49
C ILE A 520 32.41 -23.63 -0.08
N VAL A 521 33.53 -23.34 0.58
CA VAL A 521 33.54 -22.70 1.90
C VAL A 521 34.35 -21.41 1.80
N VAL A 522 33.72 -20.28 2.13
CA VAL A 522 34.34 -18.96 2.10
C VAL A 522 34.17 -18.26 3.45
N HIS A 523 35.11 -17.39 3.79
CA HIS A 523 35.01 -16.54 4.97
C HIS A 523 34.55 -15.15 4.57
N GLU A 524 33.79 -14.50 5.44
CA GLU A 524 33.32 -13.13 5.25
C GLU A 524 34.46 -12.19 4.83
N GLY A 525 34.20 -11.37 3.81
CA GLY A 525 35.19 -10.47 3.20
C GLY A 525 36.29 -11.14 2.38
N THR A 526 36.23 -12.46 2.16
CA THR A 526 37.13 -13.14 1.21
C THR A 526 36.62 -12.89 -0.20
N GLU A 527 37.47 -12.33 -1.05
CA GLU A 527 37.23 -12.21 -2.49
C GLU A 527 37.41 -13.58 -3.16
N TYR A 528 36.59 -13.89 -4.16
CA TYR A 528 36.73 -15.11 -4.97
C TYR A 528 36.10 -14.92 -6.35
N VAL A 529 36.54 -15.74 -7.32
CA VAL A 529 35.97 -15.80 -8.67
C VAL A 529 35.54 -17.22 -8.99
N PHE A 530 34.50 -17.39 -9.82
CA PHE A 530 34.14 -18.70 -10.35
C PHE A 530 34.76 -18.90 -11.72
N LYS A 531 35.40 -20.06 -11.92
CA LYS A 531 35.89 -20.48 -13.23
C LYS A 531 35.11 -21.70 -13.70
N ILE A 532 34.41 -21.54 -14.81
CA ILE A 532 33.59 -22.59 -15.43
C ILE A 532 34.31 -23.07 -16.69
N SER A 533 34.55 -24.38 -16.82
CA SER A 533 35.23 -24.94 -18.01
C SER A 533 34.32 -25.89 -18.78
N ASN A 534 34.28 -25.73 -20.11
CA ASN A 534 33.56 -26.61 -21.01
C ASN A 534 34.46 -27.77 -21.46
N THR A 535 34.25 -28.96 -20.92
CA THR A 535 35.02 -30.17 -21.33
C THR A 535 34.29 -31.02 -22.38
N THR A 536 33.17 -30.52 -22.92
CA THR A 536 32.44 -31.18 -24.01
C THR A 536 33.10 -30.92 -25.37
N LEU A 537 32.57 -31.56 -26.41
CA LEU A 537 32.97 -31.33 -27.80
C LEU A 537 32.08 -30.29 -28.52
N VAL A 538 31.13 -29.66 -27.83
CA VAL A 538 30.19 -28.69 -28.40
C VAL A 538 30.23 -27.38 -27.62
N PRO A 539 30.01 -26.22 -28.27
CA PRO A 539 29.95 -24.95 -27.55
C PRO A 539 28.69 -24.89 -26.66
N LEU A 540 28.81 -24.24 -25.49
CA LEU A 540 27.74 -24.20 -24.47
C LEU A 540 27.41 -22.78 -24.00
N TYR A 541 26.13 -22.44 -23.96
CA TYR A 541 25.65 -21.28 -23.21
C TYR A 541 25.60 -21.64 -21.72
N VAL A 542 26.22 -20.81 -20.88
CA VAL A 542 26.26 -20.98 -19.43
C VAL A 542 25.69 -19.73 -18.77
N SER A 543 24.77 -19.89 -17.84
CA SER A 543 24.34 -18.82 -16.92
C SER A 543 24.55 -19.27 -15.48
N VAL A 544 24.98 -18.35 -14.61
CA VAL A 544 25.38 -18.62 -13.23
C VAL A 544 24.54 -17.76 -12.29
N PHE A 545 23.76 -18.41 -11.43
CA PHE A 545 22.93 -17.77 -10.42
C PHE A 545 23.35 -18.20 -9.03
N SER A 546 23.25 -17.31 -8.05
CA SER A 546 23.43 -17.59 -6.63
C SER A 546 22.10 -17.49 -5.91
N PHE A 547 21.72 -18.57 -5.23
CA PHE A 547 20.52 -18.69 -4.43
C PHE A 547 20.90 -18.61 -2.96
N ASN A 548 20.74 -17.45 -2.33
CA ASN A 548 21.06 -17.27 -0.92
C ASN A 548 19.89 -17.74 -0.04
N VAL A 549 20.11 -18.76 0.79
CA VAL A 549 19.05 -19.33 1.64
C VAL A 549 18.67 -18.35 2.74
N GLY A 550 19.64 -17.77 3.46
CA GLY A 550 19.38 -16.92 4.63
C GLY A 550 18.55 -15.66 4.36
N THR A 551 18.51 -15.20 3.11
CA THR A 551 17.77 -14.00 2.67
C THR A 551 16.73 -14.26 1.58
N LEU A 552 16.65 -15.49 1.05
CA LEU A 552 15.86 -15.86 -0.14
C LEU A 552 16.20 -15.09 -1.42
N ASN A 553 17.33 -14.37 -1.46
CA ASN A 553 17.74 -13.61 -2.62
C ASN A 553 18.31 -14.51 -3.73
N ILE A 554 17.97 -14.17 -4.98
CA ILE A 554 18.55 -14.77 -6.18
C ILE A 554 19.34 -13.70 -6.93
N TRP A 555 20.61 -13.99 -7.15
CA TRP A 555 21.56 -13.10 -7.83
C TRP A 555 22.06 -13.75 -9.11
N SER A 556 22.24 -12.95 -10.16
CA SER A 556 22.93 -13.39 -11.38
C SER A 556 24.40 -12.99 -11.26
N TYR A 557 25.29 -13.97 -11.27
CA TYR A 557 26.74 -13.73 -11.33
C TYR A 557 27.27 -13.70 -12.75
N TYR A 558 26.57 -14.36 -13.69
CA TYR A 558 26.91 -14.31 -15.10
C TYR A 558 25.73 -14.76 -15.96
N GLU A 559 25.43 -13.99 -17.00
CA GLU A 559 24.50 -14.37 -18.06
C GLU A 559 25.08 -14.00 -19.44
N PRO A 560 24.86 -14.82 -20.47
CA PRO A 560 25.22 -14.45 -21.83
C PRO A 560 24.33 -13.28 -22.29
N GLY A 561 24.93 -12.19 -22.78
CA GLY A 561 24.19 -11.01 -23.23
C GLY A 561 23.27 -11.28 -24.43
N LYS A 562 22.08 -10.63 -24.46
CA LYS A 562 21.05 -10.80 -25.52
C LYS A 562 21.53 -10.45 -26.94
N ALA A 563 22.57 -9.62 -27.07
CA ALA A 563 23.10 -9.18 -28.36
C ALA A 563 24.41 -9.88 -28.78
N VAL A 564 25.23 -10.39 -27.84
CA VAL A 564 26.62 -10.84 -28.11
C VAL A 564 27.14 -11.90 -27.11
N GLY A 565 26.30 -12.71 -26.48
CA GLY A 565 26.81 -13.82 -25.66
C GLY A 565 27.29 -14.98 -26.53
N ALA A 566 28.58 -15.06 -26.90
CA ALA A 566 29.09 -16.24 -27.59
C ALA A 566 29.04 -17.47 -26.65
N PRO A 567 28.65 -18.65 -27.15
CA PRO A 567 28.68 -19.86 -26.32
C PRO A 567 30.13 -20.20 -25.97
N LEU A 568 30.36 -20.67 -24.75
CA LEU A 568 31.66 -21.10 -24.24
C LEU A 568 32.20 -22.24 -25.12
N PRO A 569 33.31 -22.05 -25.87
CA PRO A 569 33.79 -23.05 -26.80
C PRO A 569 34.28 -24.35 -26.12
N PRO A 570 34.36 -25.48 -26.87
CA PRO A 570 34.97 -26.71 -26.38
C PRO A 570 36.40 -26.51 -25.89
N GLY A 571 36.70 -26.96 -24.66
CA GLY A 571 38.02 -26.87 -24.04
C GLY A 571 38.36 -25.52 -23.40
N GLU A 572 37.51 -24.49 -23.59
CA GLU A 572 37.72 -23.16 -23.02
C GLU A 572 37.08 -23.01 -21.63
N SER A 573 37.49 -21.96 -20.92
CA SER A 573 36.93 -21.59 -19.62
C SER A 573 36.49 -20.13 -19.56
N LEU A 574 35.40 -19.89 -18.84
CA LEU A 574 34.89 -18.57 -18.47
C LEU A 574 35.21 -18.29 -17.00
N THR A 575 35.62 -17.07 -16.68
CA THR A 575 35.78 -16.60 -15.30
C THR A 575 34.78 -15.48 -15.03
N THR A 576 34.07 -15.54 -13.89
CA THR A 576 33.13 -14.50 -13.47
C THR A 576 33.88 -13.28 -12.93
N GLU A 577 33.14 -12.20 -12.69
CA GLU A 577 33.63 -11.07 -11.91
C GLU A 577 34.00 -11.49 -10.48
N GLU A 578 34.72 -10.60 -9.79
CA GLU A 578 35.09 -10.78 -8.40
C GLU A 578 33.87 -10.67 -7.48
N HIS A 579 33.79 -11.59 -6.54
CA HIS A 579 32.68 -11.68 -5.60
C HIS A 579 33.20 -11.70 -4.17
N SER A 580 32.49 -11.02 -3.28
CA SER A 580 32.67 -11.11 -1.83
C SER A 580 31.32 -11.19 -1.16
N TYR A 581 31.28 -11.70 0.07
CA TYR A 581 30.02 -11.89 0.79
C TYR A 581 30.12 -11.46 2.25
N TYR A 582 28.99 -10.96 2.77
CA TYR A 582 28.79 -10.55 4.15
C TYR A 582 27.72 -11.41 4.80
N VAL A 583 28.02 -11.98 5.96
CA VAL A 583 27.06 -12.82 6.69
C VAL A 583 26.05 -11.90 7.35
N PRO A 584 24.73 -12.12 7.16
CA PRO A 584 23.70 -11.29 7.79
C PRO A 584 23.89 -11.13 9.30
N LYS A 585 23.59 -9.94 9.82
CA LYS A 585 23.72 -9.62 11.24
C LYS A 585 22.91 -10.61 12.08
N GLY A 586 23.51 -11.14 13.14
CA GLY A 586 22.89 -12.15 14.01
C GLY A 586 23.09 -13.60 13.57
N GLN A 587 23.73 -13.84 12.41
CA GLN A 587 24.13 -15.18 11.95
C GLN A 587 25.65 -15.35 12.00
N GLU A 588 26.09 -16.57 12.33
CA GLU A 588 27.50 -17.00 12.29
C GLU A 588 27.86 -17.66 10.94
N VAL A 589 26.86 -18.24 10.29
CA VAL A 589 26.97 -18.94 9.02
C VAL A 589 25.77 -18.58 8.16
N ASP A 590 26.01 -18.39 6.87
CA ASP A 590 25.00 -18.37 5.84
C ASP A 590 25.29 -19.46 4.79
N VAL A 591 24.24 -19.89 4.10
CA VAL A 591 24.32 -20.96 3.10
C VAL A 591 23.62 -20.47 1.84
N GLY A 592 24.31 -20.59 0.71
CA GLY A 592 23.74 -20.40 -0.61
C GLY A 592 23.96 -21.60 -1.51
N PHE A 593 23.32 -21.60 -2.66
CA PHE A 593 23.54 -22.56 -3.72
C PHE A 593 23.88 -21.82 -5.00
N LEU A 594 25.07 -22.07 -5.54
CA LEU A 594 25.41 -21.63 -6.87
C LEU A 594 24.76 -22.58 -7.86
N LYS A 595 23.92 -22.08 -8.76
CA LYS A 595 23.22 -22.87 -9.78
C LYS A 595 23.65 -22.43 -11.18
N LEU A 596 24.11 -23.38 -11.97
CA LEU A 596 24.48 -23.18 -13.36
C LEU A 596 23.40 -23.75 -14.27
N PHE A 597 23.00 -22.98 -15.27
CA PHE A 597 22.13 -23.38 -16.36
C PHE A 597 22.98 -23.51 -17.62
N VAL A 598 22.97 -24.69 -18.23
CA VAL A 598 23.84 -25.05 -19.36
C VAL A 598 23.01 -25.58 -20.52
N SER A 599 23.26 -25.07 -21.72
CA SER A 599 22.52 -25.44 -22.93
C SER A 599 23.36 -25.27 -24.19
N THR A 600 23.01 -25.98 -25.27
CA THR A 600 23.59 -25.77 -26.61
C THR A 600 22.95 -24.61 -27.36
N GLU A 601 21.80 -24.13 -26.88
CA GLU A 601 21.07 -22.98 -27.40
C GLU A 601 20.93 -21.91 -26.32
N TYR A 602 20.82 -20.65 -26.73
CA TYR A 602 20.60 -19.53 -25.82
C TYR A 602 19.29 -19.74 -25.02
N LEU A 603 19.35 -19.51 -23.72
CA LEU A 603 18.20 -19.58 -22.81
C LEU A 603 17.89 -18.19 -22.28
N ASP A 604 16.66 -17.71 -22.50
CA ASP A 604 16.17 -16.52 -21.81
C ASP A 604 15.71 -16.91 -20.40
N LEU A 605 16.49 -16.49 -19.39
CA LEU A 605 16.23 -16.77 -17.98
C LEU A 605 15.66 -15.54 -17.25
N SER A 606 15.14 -14.55 -17.98
CA SER A 606 14.52 -13.35 -17.38
C SER A 606 13.33 -13.64 -16.47
N ALA A 607 12.75 -14.85 -16.55
CA ALA A 607 11.69 -15.29 -15.66
C ALA A 607 12.18 -15.69 -14.26
N ILE A 608 13.48 -15.88 -14.05
CA ILE A 608 14.05 -16.06 -12.70
C ILE A 608 14.04 -14.69 -12.01
N PRO A 609 13.32 -14.52 -10.89
CA PRO A 609 13.31 -13.24 -10.18
C PRO A 609 14.73 -12.87 -9.76
N ARG A 610 15.16 -11.66 -10.09
CA ARG A 610 16.41 -11.07 -9.60
C ARG A 610 16.08 -10.13 -8.45
N MET A 611 17.07 -9.85 -7.60
CA MET A 611 17.03 -8.80 -6.58
C MET A 611 16.08 -7.67 -6.97
N ALA A 612 14.98 -7.62 -6.25
CA ALA A 612 14.14 -6.47 -6.19
C ALA A 612 14.06 -6.16 -4.69
N GLY A 613 14.32 -4.91 -4.31
CA GLY A 613 14.47 -4.52 -2.90
C GLY A 613 13.28 -4.96 -2.05
N TYR A 614 13.45 -4.94 -0.72
CA TYR A 614 12.38 -5.18 0.25
C TYR A 614 11.06 -4.54 -0.24
N GLY A 615 10.03 -5.36 -0.49
CA GLY A 615 8.71 -4.92 -0.93
C GLY A 615 8.36 -5.10 -2.42
N SER A 616 9.25 -5.70 -3.22
CA SER A 616 8.97 -6.00 -4.63
C SER A 616 8.24 -7.35 -4.83
N VAL A 617 7.29 -7.38 -5.77
CA VAL A 617 6.51 -8.59 -6.10
C VAL A 617 7.23 -9.37 -7.20
N PRO A 618 7.57 -10.66 -7.01
CA PRO A 618 8.14 -11.48 -8.07
C PRO A 618 7.16 -11.66 -9.25
N PRO A 619 7.62 -11.74 -10.51
CA PRO A 619 6.77 -12.08 -11.65
C PRO A 619 6.23 -13.52 -11.52
N PRO A 620 5.11 -13.89 -12.19
CA PRO A 620 4.56 -15.24 -12.13
C PRO A 620 5.57 -16.34 -12.53
N VAL A 621 5.47 -17.52 -11.91
CA VAL A 621 6.35 -18.66 -12.24
C VAL A 621 6.11 -19.12 -13.68
N VAL A 622 7.12 -18.98 -14.54
CA VAL A 622 7.10 -19.49 -15.93
C VAL A 622 7.88 -20.80 -16.03
N LYS A 623 7.31 -21.78 -16.73
CA LYS A 623 7.94 -23.09 -16.96
C LYS A 623 9.20 -22.93 -17.81
N MET A 624 10.33 -23.44 -17.31
CA MET A 624 11.61 -23.36 -18.04
C MET A 624 11.67 -24.27 -19.26
N PRO A 625 12.52 -23.95 -20.26
CA PRO A 625 12.75 -24.80 -21.44
C PRO A 625 13.26 -26.19 -21.06
N SER A 626 12.76 -27.23 -21.73
CA SER A 626 13.08 -28.65 -21.44
C SER A 626 14.49 -29.10 -21.84
N LEU A 627 15.28 -28.22 -22.47
CA LEU A 627 16.59 -28.54 -23.07
C LEU A 627 17.79 -28.10 -22.20
N CYS A 628 17.54 -27.56 -21.01
CA CYS A 628 18.60 -27.06 -20.12
C CYS A 628 19.13 -28.13 -19.16
N HIS A 629 20.45 -28.32 -19.11
CA HIS A 629 21.09 -29.00 -17.98
C HIS A 629 21.30 -28.03 -16.82
N THR A 630 21.07 -28.50 -15.59
CA THR A 630 21.37 -27.72 -14.39
C THR A 630 22.34 -28.47 -13.49
N MET A 631 23.31 -27.75 -12.93
CA MET A 631 24.11 -28.21 -11.79
C MET A 631 24.00 -27.18 -10.67
N TYR A 632 24.09 -27.62 -9.41
CA TYR A 632 24.21 -26.69 -8.29
C TYR A 632 25.25 -27.15 -7.28
N VAL A 633 25.92 -26.18 -6.66
CA VAL A 633 27.00 -26.39 -5.69
C VAL A 633 26.71 -25.54 -4.45
N PRO A 634 26.65 -26.15 -3.25
CA PRO A 634 26.49 -25.40 -2.02
C PRO A 634 27.70 -24.49 -1.73
N VAL A 635 27.40 -23.28 -1.28
CA VAL A 635 28.36 -22.25 -0.86
C VAL A 635 28.07 -21.94 0.62
N VAL A 636 29.02 -22.27 1.49
CA VAL A 636 28.92 -22.03 2.95
C VAL A 636 29.77 -20.83 3.30
N GLN A 637 29.14 -19.77 3.80
CA GLN A 637 29.76 -18.51 4.15
C GLN A 637 29.87 -18.40 5.67
N LYS A 638 31.09 -18.20 6.19
CA LYS A 638 31.34 -18.16 7.64
C LYS A 638 31.82 -16.78 8.08
N ARG A 639 31.24 -16.27 9.18
CA ARG A 639 31.69 -15.03 9.83
C ARG A 639 33.14 -15.18 10.29
N ARG A 640 33.95 -14.12 10.16
CA ARG A 640 35.36 -14.14 10.58
C ARG A 640 35.46 -14.02 12.11
N ARG A 641 36.02 -15.02 12.79
CA ARG A 641 36.23 -14.96 14.25
C ARG A 641 37.22 -13.83 14.59
N GLY A 642 36.78 -12.86 15.39
CA GLY A 642 37.61 -11.77 15.91
C GLY A 642 37.36 -10.38 15.31
N ALA A 643 36.37 -10.21 14.43
CA ALA A 643 35.84 -8.88 14.12
C ALA A 643 35.07 -8.39 15.37
N ALA A 644 35.54 -7.31 15.98
CA ALA A 644 34.82 -6.66 17.06
C ALA A 644 33.43 -6.27 16.57
N VAL A 645 32.45 -6.36 17.46
CA VAL A 645 31.13 -5.75 17.27
C VAL A 645 31.35 -4.24 17.35
N ASP A 646 31.75 -3.62 16.25
CA ASP A 646 31.59 -2.18 16.08
C ASP A 646 30.11 -1.93 15.82
N LEU A 647 29.48 -1.33 16.83
CA LEU A 647 28.16 -0.74 16.72
C LEU A 647 28.33 0.53 15.88
N ASP A 648 27.61 0.55 14.75
CA ASP A 648 27.57 1.56 13.69
C ASP A 648 28.52 1.31 12.50
N ASP A 649 27.92 1.52 11.31
CA ASP A 649 28.49 1.54 9.96
C ASP A 649 28.67 0.19 9.22
N CYS A 650 27.70 -0.11 8.33
CA CYS A 650 27.92 -0.35 6.89
C CYS A 650 26.61 -0.85 6.23
N GLU A 651 25.94 0.02 5.48
CA GLU A 651 25.10 -0.40 4.35
C GLU A 651 26.01 -0.92 3.21
N PRO A 652 25.54 -1.86 2.36
CA PRO A 652 26.34 -2.39 1.27
C PRO A 652 26.66 -1.30 0.23
N VAL A 653 27.95 -1.16 -0.09
CA VAL A 653 28.41 -0.32 -1.20
C VAL A 653 27.96 -0.97 -2.51
N ILE A 654 26.99 -0.33 -3.18
CA ILE A 654 26.53 -0.65 -4.52
C ILE A 654 27.59 -0.16 -5.52
N GLY A 655 28.34 -1.08 -6.13
CA GLY A 655 29.12 -0.79 -7.32
C GLY A 655 28.21 -0.74 -8.56
N SER A 656 27.71 0.45 -8.92
CA SER A 656 27.08 0.69 -10.22
C SER A 656 28.13 1.22 -11.20
N ALA A 657 28.64 0.35 -12.08
CA ALA A 657 29.28 0.80 -13.31
C ALA A 657 28.31 0.54 -14.47
N TYR A 658 27.41 1.50 -14.71
CA TYR A 658 26.74 1.62 -16.01
C TYR A 658 27.68 2.45 -16.89
N ASP A 659 28.37 1.76 -17.80
CA ASP A 659 29.10 2.40 -18.90
C ASP A 659 28.06 2.76 -19.96
N GLU A 660 27.52 3.99 -19.88
CA GLU A 660 26.79 4.59 -21.00
C GLU A 660 27.83 4.98 -22.05
N GLY A 661 27.93 4.15 -23.10
CA GLY A 661 28.67 4.47 -24.30
C GLY A 661 28.17 5.79 -24.88
N THR A 662 29.02 6.81 -24.80
CA THR A 662 28.87 8.07 -25.51
C THR A 662 29.00 7.83 -27.00
N ASP A 663 27.89 7.92 -27.73
CA ASP A 663 27.90 8.24 -29.16
C ASP A 663 28.41 9.68 -29.33
N SER A 664 29.64 9.81 -29.82
CA SER A 664 30.15 11.04 -30.44
C SER A 664 30.50 10.69 -31.89
N ASP A 665 29.82 11.31 -32.84
CA ASP A 665 30.41 11.90 -34.06
C ASP A 665 29.27 12.42 -34.96
N PHE A 666 28.96 13.72 -34.82
CA PHE A 666 28.41 14.52 -35.90
C PHE A 666 29.34 15.71 -36.10
N ASP A 667 30.13 15.61 -37.16
CA ASP A 667 30.89 16.68 -37.78
C ASP A 667 29.95 17.78 -38.27
N GLU A 668 30.20 19.03 -37.88
CA GLU A 668 29.91 20.20 -38.72
C GLU A 668 31.00 21.25 -38.47
N ASP A 669 31.96 21.25 -39.40
CA ASP A 669 32.94 22.31 -39.64
C ASP A 669 32.20 23.56 -40.15
N ASP A 670 32.33 24.67 -39.42
CA ASP A 670 32.02 26.02 -39.90
C ASP A 670 33.34 26.79 -40.06
N SER A 671 33.82 26.91 -41.30
CA SER A 671 34.75 27.95 -41.74
C SER A 671 34.68 28.17 -43.26
N ASP A 672 33.79 29.08 -43.69
CA ASP A 672 34.07 30.27 -44.55
C ASP A 672 32.78 30.94 -45.05
#